data_AF-A0A956SX09-F1
#
_entry.id   AF-A0A956SX09-F1
#
_cell.length_a   1.000
_cell.length_b   1.000
_cell.length_c   1.000
_cell.angle_alpha   90.00
_cell.angle_beta   90.00
_cell.angle_gamma   90.00
#
_symmetry.space_group_name_H-M   'P 1'
#
loop_
_entity.id
_entity.type
_entity.pdbx_description
1 polymer ?
#
loop_
_entity_poly.entity_id
_entity_poly.type
_entity_poly.pdbx_seq_one_letter_code
_entity_poly.pdbx_strand_id
1 'polypeptide(L)'
;GHATVGALLVGEPKKRNAPGEYSHTVTRDMIEDEARTLFARQHELGNPHATEALREAYLDIALHQLPIADSEDMVGKCPFEPGERRAAACAYSFERFRYASRLAHLRVIEPTGEVRALSPEERARCLEDFGTSKGITFKALRKRLGLHDEAYFEGVSRQDDGKGRKEKDDVAASRGAAFGAATLRGVVGEGTWNRLTATPDKLDEIAYALSFREDLGRIRQGLEALTLDAGVVDAIVKAAEAGTFDSFKRAGNISAKAARKIVPHLVEDEGTDYRAACVAAGYDPDAKGPLDIRNPVVKRATNEARKQFEVLVREYKGLPGRVCVELARDVGKSPEERDEITKGIERRTAEREARRAELAQLLAHRFAGREPTDDELLRYELWLEQEERCIYTDRAIGPDELLGEGVQVDHVLPRSRSQDNSYDNMVLCTISANQDKRHHTPFEWMGGDADAWHEFEVRVRNGCKAMRWRKKNRLLARSFDEEKFVARNLVDTRYAGRAFHQMLCACYPTPAEAGERRVFVRAGRITSLLRRAWGVDALKYDRESGAVVRIGDDRNHAVDAIVVAAAGEGALQRLTKLYQHYESTGRGDKVPPVPTPWEGFRADVIAARDAILVSRSERRRARGAAHDATIYELRAEDDGREVVYQKKSVEDLKEGDLARVPDAERNEKTVEILRAWIAGADERKRRAKERGAWERERR
;
A
#
# COMPACT_ATOMS: atom_id res chain seq x y z
N GLY A 1 -31.35 23.35 16.32
CA GLY A 1 -30.72 23.10 15.00
C GLY A 1 -31.34 24.04 14.00
N HIS A 2 -30.59 24.43 12.98
CA HIS A 2 -31.12 25.22 11.86
C HIS A 2 -31.95 24.31 10.94
N ALA A 3 -32.96 24.87 10.27
CA ALA A 3 -33.85 24.10 9.40
C ALA A 3 -33.23 23.73 8.03
N THR A 4 -32.24 24.50 7.58
CA THR A 4 -31.50 24.23 6.33
C THR A 4 -30.02 24.62 6.50
N VAL A 5 -29.16 24.16 5.58
CA VAL A 5 -27.75 24.59 5.54
C VAL A 5 -27.67 26.07 5.22
N GLY A 6 -28.50 26.58 4.31
CA GLY A 6 -28.61 28.01 4.06
C GLY A 6 -28.90 28.83 5.32
N ALA A 7 -29.83 28.38 6.16
CA ALA A 7 -30.17 29.04 7.42
C ALA A 7 -29.05 28.98 8.47
N LEU A 8 -28.25 27.91 8.47
CA LEU A 8 -27.02 27.82 9.26
C LEU A 8 -26.00 28.87 8.76
N LEU A 9 -25.68 28.86 7.48
CA LEU A 9 -24.61 29.69 6.91
C LEU A 9 -24.93 31.19 6.90
N VAL A 10 -26.20 31.61 6.87
CA VAL A 10 -26.56 33.04 6.93
C VAL A 10 -26.17 33.68 8.25
N GLY A 11 -26.18 32.92 9.36
CA GLY A 11 -25.75 33.40 10.67
C GLY A 11 -24.22 33.51 10.81
N GLU A 12 -23.47 32.98 9.86
CA GLU A 12 -22.02 32.88 9.95
C GLU A 12 -21.33 34.10 9.31
N PRO A 13 -20.30 34.67 9.96
CA PRO A 13 -19.56 35.82 9.44
C PRO A 13 -18.84 35.50 8.12
N LYS A 14 -18.46 34.23 7.92
CA LYS A 14 -17.95 33.69 6.67
C LYS A 14 -18.72 32.44 6.27
N LYS A 15 -19.26 32.44 5.06
CA LYS A 15 -20.08 31.36 4.49
C LYS A 15 -19.27 30.30 3.75
N ARG A 16 -18.07 30.66 3.31
CA ARG A 16 -17.18 29.82 2.49
C ARG A 16 -15.90 29.61 3.26
N ASN A 17 -15.35 28.40 3.16
CA ASN A 17 -14.01 28.11 3.66
C ASN A 17 -12.98 28.99 2.95
N ALA A 18 -11.93 29.37 3.67
CA ALA A 18 -10.84 30.19 3.18
C ALA A 18 -9.49 29.54 3.54
N PRO A 19 -8.39 29.95 2.87
CA PRO A 19 -7.06 29.52 3.26
C PRO A 19 -6.79 29.81 4.75
N GLY A 20 -6.61 28.77 5.57
CA GLY A 20 -6.29 28.88 7.00
C GLY A 20 -7.51 29.01 7.90
N GLU A 21 -8.71 28.88 7.32
CA GLU A 21 -9.99 28.88 8.03
C GLU A 21 -10.94 27.89 7.36
N TYR A 22 -10.93 26.67 7.87
CA TYR A 22 -11.84 25.60 7.46
C TYR A 22 -12.91 25.39 8.54
N SER A 23 -14.04 26.09 8.39
CA SER A 23 -15.11 26.14 9.39
C SER A 23 -16.33 25.30 9.03
N HIS A 24 -16.60 25.10 7.74
CA HIS A 24 -17.86 24.49 7.26
C HIS A 24 -17.61 23.23 6.43
N THR A 25 -18.33 22.16 6.72
CA THR A 25 -18.45 20.96 5.88
C THR A 25 -19.92 20.56 5.84
N VAL A 26 -20.44 20.30 4.65
CA VAL A 26 -21.86 20.01 4.42
C VAL A 26 -21.97 18.73 3.62
N THR A 27 -22.74 17.77 4.11
CA THR A 27 -22.94 16.50 3.42
C THR A 27 -23.96 16.65 2.29
N ARG A 28 -23.92 15.75 1.31
CA ARG A 28 -24.88 15.77 0.20
C ARG A 28 -26.30 15.49 0.66
N ASP A 29 -26.48 14.64 1.66
CA ASP A 29 -27.79 14.36 2.25
C ASP A 29 -28.41 15.63 2.85
N MET A 30 -27.60 16.47 3.51
CA MET A 30 -28.07 17.78 4.00
C MET A 30 -28.49 18.73 2.86
N ILE A 31 -27.81 18.66 1.71
CA ILE A 31 -28.18 19.44 0.52
C ILE A 31 -29.46 18.90 -0.12
N GLU A 32 -29.63 17.57 -0.15
CA GLU A 32 -30.87 16.94 -0.60
C GLU A 32 -32.06 17.33 0.28
N ASP A 33 -31.92 17.21 1.60
CA ASP A 33 -32.93 17.58 2.58
C ASP A 33 -33.29 19.06 2.46
N GLU A 34 -32.30 19.94 2.31
CA GLU A 34 -32.54 21.38 2.07
C GLU A 34 -33.31 21.60 0.77
N ALA A 35 -32.89 20.99 -0.33
CA ALA A 35 -33.58 21.14 -1.61
C ALA A 35 -35.04 20.68 -1.53
N ARG A 36 -35.29 19.48 -0.95
CA ARG A 36 -36.65 18.97 -0.75
C ARG A 36 -37.49 19.89 0.12
N THR A 37 -36.92 20.39 1.21
CA THR A 37 -37.58 21.34 2.12
C THR A 37 -37.93 22.65 1.42
N LEU A 38 -37.00 23.22 0.64
CA LEU A 38 -37.22 24.46 -0.09
C LEU A 38 -38.29 24.31 -1.17
N PHE A 39 -38.28 23.23 -1.96
CA PHE A 39 -39.32 22.96 -2.94
C PHE A 39 -40.71 22.80 -2.31
N ALA A 40 -40.81 22.03 -1.22
CA ALA A 40 -42.06 21.87 -0.48
C ALA A 40 -42.59 23.22 0.02
N ARG A 41 -41.72 24.04 0.64
CA ARG A 41 -42.13 25.34 1.16
C ARG A 41 -42.49 26.35 0.07
N GLN A 42 -41.78 26.35 -1.04
CA GLN A 42 -42.10 27.20 -2.19
C GLN A 42 -43.44 26.82 -2.82
N HIS A 43 -43.75 25.52 -2.87
CA HIS A 43 -45.05 25.02 -3.33
C HIS A 43 -46.19 25.51 -2.42
N GLU A 44 -46.04 25.39 -1.09
CA GLU A 44 -47.01 25.91 -0.11
C GLU A 44 -47.24 27.43 -0.23
N LEU A 45 -46.22 28.18 -0.65
CA LEU A 45 -46.30 29.63 -0.87
C LEU A 45 -46.91 30.00 -2.25
N GLY A 46 -47.37 29.01 -3.03
CA GLY A 46 -48.01 29.23 -4.33
C GLY A 46 -47.05 29.47 -5.49
N ASN A 47 -45.76 29.11 -5.36
CA ASN A 47 -44.80 29.25 -6.45
C ASN A 47 -45.08 28.23 -7.56
N PRO A 48 -45.47 28.65 -8.78
CA PRO A 48 -45.83 27.74 -9.87
C PRO A 48 -44.66 26.92 -10.41
N HIS A 49 -43.41 27.30 -10.10
CA HIS A 49 -42.22 26.60 -10.54
C HIS A 49 -41.75 25.53 -9.55
N ALA A 50 -42.27 25.50 -8.32
CA ALA A 50 -41.97 24.48 -7.32
C ALA A 50 -42.76 23.18 -7.60
N THR A 51 -42.59 22.65 -8.81
CA THR A 51 -43.21 21.41 -9.27
C THR A 51 -42.38 20.21 -8.84
N GLU A 52 -43.05 19.07 -8.65
CA GLU A 52 -42.40 17.79 -8.38
C GLU A 52 -41.39 17.42 -9.48
N ALA A 53 -41.78 17.61 -10.74
CA ALA A 53 -40.92 17.31 -11.88
C ALA A 53 -39.62 18.13 -11.87
N LEU A 54 -39.69 19.43 -11.54
CA LEU A 54 -38.48 20.26 -11.44
C LEU A 54 -37.63 19.86 -10.24
N ARG A 55 -38.24 19.49 -9.10
CA ARG A 55 -37.51 19.02 -7.92
C ARG A 55 -36.69 17.78 -8.25
N GLU A 56 -37.30 16.77 -8.84
CA GLU A 56 -36.61 15.52 -9.17
C GLU A 56 -35.54 15.74 -10.24
N ALA A 57 -35.79 16.57 -11.26
CA ALA A 57 -34.78 16.94 -12.25
C ALA A 57 -33.59 17.71 -11.63
N TYR A 58 -33.86 18.60 -10.66
CA TYR A 58 -32.81 19.31 -9.94
C TYR A 58 -31.97 18.35 -9.09
N LEU A 59 -32.62 17.46 -8.34
CA LEU A 59 -31.94 16.48 -7.50
C LEU A 59 -31.10 15.51 -8.32
N ASP A 60 -31.60 15.04 -9.47
CA ASP A 60 -30.83 14.20 -10.38
C ASP A 60 -29.54 14.91 -10.83
N ILE A 61 -29.60 16.20 -11.18
CA ILE A 61 -28.42 16.97 -11.59
C ILE A 61 -27.49 17.25 -10.40
N ALA A 62 -28.03 17.77 -9.30
CA ALA A 62 -27.25 18.22 -8.14
C ALA A 62 -26.58 17.05 -7.40
N LEU A 63 -27.23 15.88 -7.42
CA LEU A 63 -26.76 14.66 -6.78
C LEU A 63 -26.24 13.63 -7.80
N HIS A 64 -26.05 13.99 -9.07
CA HIS A 64 -25.40 13.06 -9.99
C HIS A 64 -23.96 12.77 -9.54
N GLN A 65 -23.57 11.51 -9.62
CA GLN A 65 -22.17 11.10 -9.54
C GLN A 65 -21.93 9.95 -10.51
N LEU A 66 -20.76 9.92 -11.14
CA LEU A 66 -20.38 8.77 -11.96
C LEU A 66 -20.24 7.53 -11.07
N PRO A 67 -20.73 6.36 -11.50
CA PRO A 67 -20.54 5.13 -10.75
C PRO A 67 -19.06 4.83 -10.61
N ILE A 68 -18.70 4.18 -9.50
CA ILE A 68 -17.34 3.70 -9.27
C ILE A 68 -16.98 2.74 -10.41
N ALA A 69 -15.76 2.87 -10.94
CA ALA A 69 -15.29 2.04 -12.02
C ALA A 69 -15.05 0.60 -11.53
N ASP A 70 -15.47 -0.37 -12.34
CA ASP A 70 -15.20 -1.78 -12.09
C ASP A 70 -13.69 -2.05 -12.16
N SER A 71 -13.25 -3.08 -11.44
CA SER A 71 -11.84 -3.45 -11.33
C SER A 71 -11.48 -4.72 -12.12
N GLU A 72 -12.40 -5.26 -12.92
CA GLU A 72 -12.21 -6.47 -13.73
C GLU A 72 -10.95 -6.35 -14.61
N ASP A 73 -10.81 -5.25 -15.34
CA ASP A 73 -9.64 -4.93 -16.19
C ASP A 73 -8.32 -4.82 -15.43
N MET A 74 -8.42 -4.58 -14.13
CA MET A 74 -7.25 -4.51 -13.27
C MET A 74 -6.77 -5.89 -12.80
N VAL A 75 -7.58 -6.93 -12.96
CA VAL A 75 -7.24 -8.30 -12.58
C VAL A 75 -6.21 -8.90 -13.54
N GLY A 76 -5.09 -9.38 -12.97
CA GLY A 76 -4.02 -10.01 -13.75
C GLY A 76 -4.42 -11.36 -14.36
N LYS A 77 -3.68 -11.77 -15.40
CA LYS A 77 -3.86 -13.06 -16.07
C LYS A 77 -3.29 -14.23 -15.27
N CYS A 78 -3.88 -15.41 -15.46
CA CYS A 78 -3.38 -16.65 -14.87
C CYS A 78 -2.03 -17.07 -15.50
N PRO A 79 -1.07 -17.56 -14.69
CA PRO A 79 0.20 -18.08 -15.22
C PRO A 79 0.04 -19.38 -16.02
N PHE A 80 -0.97 -20.19 -15.72
CA PHE A 80 -1.20 -21.51 -16.32
C PHE A 80 -2.18 -21.47 -17.50
N GLU A 81 -3.13 -20.55 -17.47
CA GLU A 81 -4.16 -20.37 -18.50
C GLU A 81 -4.13 -18.90 -18.97
N PRO A 82 -3.24 -18.51 -19.91
CA PRO A 82 -3.03 -17.10 -20.28
C PRO A 82 -4.24 -16.37 -20.89
N GLY A 83 -5.24 -17.13 -21.36
CA GLY A 83 -6.53 -16.61 -21.82
C GLY A 83 -7.47 -16.23 -20.67
N GLU A 84 -7.21 -16.73 -19.46
CA GLU A 84 -8.08 -16.59 -18.30
C GLU A 84 -7.55 -15.52 -17.34
N ARG A 85 -8.46 -14.76 -16.71
CA ARG A 85 -8.12 -13.91 -15.56
C ARG A 85 -7.92 -14.76 -14.31
N ARG A 86 -7.20 -14.22 -13.32
CA ARG A 86 -7.08 -14.85 -12.00
C ARG A 86 -8.45 -14.88 -11.31
N ALA A 87 -8.70 -15.93 -10.55
CA ALA A 87 -9.94 -16.10 -9.81
C ALA A 87 -10.15 -14.98 -8.79
N ALA A 88 -11.40 -14.69 -8.42
CA ALA A 88 -11.66 -13.99 -7.17
C ALA A 88 -11.09 -14.78 -5.98
N ALA A 89 -10.58 -14.09 -4.96
CA ALA A 89 -10.01 -14.75 -3.78
C ALA A 89 -11.06 -15.57 -3.01
N CYS A 90 -12.33 -15.17 -3.10
CA CYS A 90 -13.50 -15.84 -2.50
C CYS A 90 -14.22 -16.79 -3.49
N ALA A 91 -13.65 -17.05 -4.67
CA ALA A 91 -14.23 -18.02 -5.61
C ALA A 91 -14.14 -19.44 -5.04
N TYR A 92 -15.22 -20.21 -5.16
CA TYR A 92 -15.36 -21.55 -4.59
C TYR A 92 -14.17 -22.46 -4.95
N SER A 93 -13.81 -22.53 -6.23
CA SER A 93 -12.73 -23.37 -6.71
C SER A 93 -11.35 -22.89 -6.22
N PHE A 94 -11.16 -21.58 -6.07
CA PHE A 94 -9.90 -21.03 -5.59
C PHE A 94 -9.73 -21.22 -4.08
N GLU A 95 -10.79 -21.04 -3.29
CA GLU A 95 -10.79 -21.37 -1.86
C GLU A 95 -10.52 -22.86 -1.63
N ARG A 96 -11.19 -23.76 -2.39
CA ARG A 96 -10.91 -25.20 -2.37
C ARG A 96 -9.47 -25.52 -2.73
N PHE A 97 -8.92 -24.90 -3.77
CA PHE A 97 -7.52 -25.08 -4.16
C PHE A 97 -6.54 -24.67 -3.06
N ARG A 98 -6.75 -23.52 -2.42
CA ARG A 98 -5.92 -23.07 -1.29
C ARG A 98 -5.98 -24.05 -0.12
N TYR A 99 -7.17 -24.53 0.20
CA TYR A 99 -7.37 -25.49 1.28
C TYR A 99 -6.73 -26.85 0.95
N ALA A 100 -7.01 -27.42 -0.22
CA ALA A 100 -6.42 -28.69 -0.68
C ALA A 100 -4.88 -28.62 -0.74
N SER A 101 -4.33 -27.52 -1.26
CA SER A 101 -2.87 -27.32 -1.29
C SER A 101 -2.29 -27.34 0.12
N ARG A 102 -2.99 -26.73 1.09
CA ARG A 102 -2.56 -26.73 2.48
C ARG A 102 -2.62 -28.12 3.11
N LEU A 103 -3.65 -28.90 2.81
CA LEU A 103 -3.78 -30.29 3.28
C LEU A 103 -2.65 -31.18 2.74
N ALA A 104 -2.32 -31.07 1.45
CA ALA A 104 -1.23 -31.84 0.84
C ALA A 104 0.15 -31.57 1.49
N HIS A 105 0.37 -30.33 1.94
CA HIS A 105 1.59 -29.93 2.66
C HIS A 105 1.55 -30.20 4.16
N LEU A 106 0.41 -30.62 4.72
CA LEU A 106 0.29 -30.85 6.15
C LEU A 106 1.02 -32.15 6.54
N ARG A 107 1.66 -32.14 7.70
CA ARG A 107 2.30 -33.31 8.30
C ARG A 107 1.72 -33.55 9.68
N VAL A 108 1.44 -34.81 9.99
CA VAL A 108 0.98 -35.27 11.30
C VAL A 108 2.15 -35.95 11.98
N ILE A 109 2.42 -35.55 13.22
CA ILE A 109 3.37 -36.19 14.11
C ILE A 109 2.56 -37.10 15.04
N GLU A 110 2.76 -38.40 14.88
CA GLU A 110 2.10 -39.44 15.67
C GLU A 110 2.75 -39.58 17.06
N PRO A 111 2.10 -40.22 18.04
CA PRO A 111 2.65 -40.42 19.39
C PRO A 111 3.98 -41.17 19.40
N THR A 112 4.21 -42.02 18.39
CA THR A 112 5.45 -42.75 18.15
C THR A 112 6.62 -41.83 17.72
N GLY A 113 6.36 -40.56 17.42
CA GLY A 113 7.30 -39.62 16.83
C GLY A 113 7.40 -39.72 15.30
N GLU A 114 6.62 -40.62 14.67
CA GLU A 114 6.58 -40.76 13.21
C GLU A 114 5.91 -39.53 12.58
N VAL A 115 6.55 -39.00 11.52
CA VAL A 115 6.02 -37.87 10.74
C VAL A 115 5.46 -38.40 9.43
N ARG A 116 4.14 -38.25 9.24
CA ARG A 116 3.46 -38.71 8.02
C ARG A 116 2.66 -37.61 7.33
N ALA A 117 2.42 -37.78 6.04
CA ALA A 117 1.47 -36.97 5.29
C ALA A 117 0.03 -37.47 5.49
N LEU A 118 -0.95 -36.64 5.11
CA LEU A 118 -2.34 -37.08 5.03
C LEU A 118 -2.56 -37.99 3.82
N SER A 119 -3.32 -39.07 4.01
CA SER A 119 -3.72 -39.97 2.91
C SER A 119 -4.72 -39.30 1.97
N PRO A 120 -4.90 -39.81 0.73
CA PRO A 120 -5.94 -39.35 -0.17
C PRO A 120 -7.35 -39.36 0.45
N GLU A 121 -7.69 -40.41 1.19
CA GLU A 121 -8.98 -40.56 1.86
C GLU A 121 -9.14 -39.56 3.01
N GLU A 122 -8.07 -39.31 3.78
CA GLU A 122 -8.05 -38.25 4.80
C GLU A 122 -8.30 -36.88 4.17
N ARG A 123 -7.64 -36.56 3.05
CA ARG A 123 -7.83 -35.28 2.34
C ARG A 123 -9.22 -35.16 1.74
N ALA A 124 -9.76 -36.22 1.15
CA ALA A 124 -11.11 -36.23 0.62
C ALA A 124 -12.15 -35.94 1.71
N ARG A 125 -12.06 -36.62 2.86
CA ARG A 125 -12.92 -36.37 4.04
C ARG A 125 -12.85 -34.93 4.53
N CYS A 126 -11.68 -34.30 4.46
CA CYS A 126 -11.51 -32.90 4.85
C CYS A 126 -12.35 -31.93 4.00
N LEU A 127 -12.62 -32.29 2.74
CA LEU A 127 -13.30 -31.45 1.75
C LEU A 127 -14.80 -31.71 1.60
N GLU A 128 -15.36 -32.73 2.27
CA GLU A 128 -16.79 -33.10 2.17
C GLU A 128 -17.71 -31.95 2.60
N ASP A 129 -17.46 -31.33 3.76
CA ASP A 129 -18.27 -30.20 4.27
C ASP A 129 -17.67 -28.83 3.91
N PHE A 130 -16.95 -28.74 2.80
CA PHE A 130 -16.33 -27.49 2.40
C PHE A 130 -17.39 -26.42 2.11
N GLY A 131 -17.33 -25.30 2.82
CA GLY A 131 -18.30 -24.22 2.72
C GLY A 131 -19.52 -24.36 3.66
N THR A 132 -19.56 -25.36 4.56
CA THR A 132 -20.57 -25.39 5.65
C THR A 132 -20.28 -24.33 6.72
N SER A 133 -19.01 -24.08 7.00
CA SER A 133 -18.54 -23.03 7.89
C SER A 133 -17.56 -22.11 7.16
N LYS A 134 -17.49 -20.84 7.58
CA LYS A 134 -16.56 -19.86 7.00
C LYS A 134 -15.09 -20.29 7.14
N GLY A 135 -14.75 -20.96 8.25
CA GLY A 135 -13.41 -21.46 8.52
C GLY A 135 -13.38 -22.93 8.91
N ILE A 136 -12.21 -23.53 8.80
CA ILE A 136 -11.90 -24.89 9.23
C ILE A 136 -10.64 -24.81 10.08
N THR A 137 -10.79 -24.98 11.40
CA THR A 137 -9.67 -24.89 12.33
C THR A 137 -8.87 -26.18 12.38
N PHE A 138 -7.60 -26.11 12.80
CA PHE A 138 -6.80 -27.33 13.03
C PHE A 138 -7.45 -28.26 14.05
N LYS A 139 -8.12 -27.72 15.08
CA LYS A 139 -8.90 -28.49 16.06
C LYS A 139 -10.04 -29.27 15.39
N ALA A 140 -10.81 -28.60 14.53
CA ALA A 140 -11.90 -29.25 13.79
C ALA A 140 -11.35 -30.32 12.83
N LEU A 141 -10.22 -30.04 12.19
CA LEU A 141 -9.53 -30.96 11.30
C LEU A 141 -9.07 -32.23 12.04
N ARG A 142 -8.43 -32.08 13.20
CA ARG A 142 -7.98 -33.20 14.06
C ARG A 142 -9.15 -34.11 14.43
N LYS A 143 -10.26 -33.52 14.87
CA LYS A 143 -11.48 -34.26 15.23
C LYS A 143 -12.05 -35.00 14.02
N ARG A 144 -12.12 -34.35 12.86
CA ARG A 144 -12.63 -34.96 11.62
C ARG A 144 -11.78 -36.14 11.16
N LEU A 145 -10.46 -36.01 11.25
CA LEU A 145 -9.52 -37.06 10.87
C LEU A 145 -9.48 -38.22 11.89
N GLY A 146 -10.05 -38.04 13.08
CA GLY A 146 -10.01 -39.06 14.14
C GLY A 146 -8.59 -39.33 14.64
N LEU A 147 -7.72 -38.32 14.62
CA LEU A 147 -6.32 -38.47 15.05
C LEU A 147 -6.23 -38.79 16.55
N HIS A 148 -5.20 -39.53 16.93
CA HIS A 148 -4.92 -39.86 18.33
C HIS A 148 -4.81 -38.61 19.20
N ASP A 149 -5.13 -38.73 20.48
CA ASP A 149 -5.12 -37.61 21.42
C ASP A 149 -3.75 -37.04 21.71
N GLU A 150 -2.67 -37.70 21.31
CA GLU A 150 -1.29 -37.19 21.37
C GLU A 150 -0.73 -36.80 20.00
N ALA A 151 -1.43 -37.13 18.90
CA ALA A 151 -1.03 -36.74 17.56
C ALA A 151 -1.29 -35.25 17.29
N TYR A 152 -0.37 -34.57 16.61
CA TYR A 152 -0.49 -33.14 16.33
C TYR A 152 0.05 -32.79 14.94
N PHE A 153 -0.34 -31.63 14.42
CA PHE A 153 0.16 -31.16 13.14
C PHE A 153 1.52 -30.47 13.30
N GLU A 154 2.47 -30.77 12.42
CA GLU A 154 3.79 -30.16 12.43
C GLU A 154 3.69 -28.62 12.35
N GLY A 155 4.35 -27.94 13.29
CA GLY A 155 4.33 -26.47 13.38
C GLY A 155 3.02 -25.87 13.92
N VAL A 156 2.14 -26.68 14.52
CA VAL A 156 0.91 -26.23 15.19
C VAL A 156 0.97 -26.59 16.67
N SER A 157 0.94 -25.58 17.54
CA SER A 157 0.96 -25.77 18.98
C SER A 157 -0.43 -26.05 19.55
N ARG A 158 -0.49 -26.93 20.55
CA ARG A 158 -1.70 -27.28 21.30
C ARG A 158 -2.03 -26.27 22.40
N GLN A 159 -1.00 -25.68 22.99
CA GLN A 159 -1.15 -24.65 24.01
C GLN A 159 -0.84 -23.27 23.41
N ASP A 160 -1.47 -22.23 23.95
CA ASP A 160 -1.18 -20.85 23.55
C ASP A 160 0.14 -20.42 24.20
N ASP A 161 1.26 -20.82 23.59
CA ASP A 161 2.63 -20.53 24.02
C ASP A 161 3.16 -19.21 23.46
N GLY A 162 2.31 -18.44 22.78
CA GLY A 162 2.67 -17.20 22.09
C GLY A 162 3.59 -17.39 20.87
N LYS A 163 3.74 -18.62 20.34
CA LYS A 163 4.63 -18.92 19.21
C LYS A 163 3.90 -19.72 18.12
N GLY A 164 3.86 -19.19 16.90
CA GLY A 164 3.36 -19.94 15.73
C GLY A 164 1.84 -20.13 15.70
N ARG A 165 1.41 -21.09 14.86
CA ARG A 165 -0.01 -21.41 14.64
C ARG A 165 -0.56 -22.27 15.78
N LYS A 166 -1.85 -22.06 16.08
CA LYS A 166 -2.56 -22.71 17.19
C LYS A 166 -3.65 -23.62 16.64
N GLU A 167 -4.08 -24.60 17.44
CA GLU A 167 -5.20 -25.48 17.05
C GLU A 167 -6.50 -24.71 16.72
N LYS A 168 -6.72 -23.54 17.34
CA LYS A 168 -7.88 -22.67 17.09
C LYS A 168 -7.79 -21.89 15.78
N ASP A 169 -6.61 -21.82 15.17
CA ASP A 169 -6.41 -21.06 13.95
C ASP A 169 -7.00 -21.82 12.75
N ASP A 170 -7.46 -21.07 11.76
CA ASP A 170 -7.89 -21.63 10.49
C ASP A 170 -6.71 -22.23 9.71
N VAL A 171 -6.95 -23.37 9.07
CA VAL A 171 -5.93 -24.15 8.38
C VAL A 171 -5.30 -23.38 7.22
N ALA A 172 -6.11 -22.65 6.43
CA ALA A 172 -5.71 -22.12 5.12
C ALA A 172 -5.80 -20.59 4.99
N ALA A 173 -6.64 -19.90 5.76
CA ALA A 173 -6.78 -18.44 5.67
C ALA A 173 -7.13 -17.80 7.01
N SER A 174 -6.55 -16.64 7.33
CA SER A 174 -6.95 -15.87 8.51
C SER A 174 -8.45 -15.49 8.51
N ARG A 175 -9.04 -15.25 7.32
CA ARG A 175 -10.49 -14.97 7.18
C ARG A 175 -11.37 -16.21 7.06
N GLY A 176 -10.80 -17.40 7.19
CA GLY A 176 -11.49 -18.68 7.01
C GLY A 176 -11.16 -19.36 5.68
N ALA A 177 -10.98 -20.68 5.71
CA ALA A 177 -10.65 -21.50 4.55
C ALA A 177 -11.73 -21.51 3.46
N ALA A 178 -12.99 -21.22 3.80
CA ALA A 178 -14.16 -21.33 2.93
C ALA A 178 -15.14 -20.15 3.14
N PHE A 179 -14.60 -18.94 3.42
CA PHE A 179 -15.39 -17.76 3.75
C PHE A 179 -16.38 -17.40 2.65
N GLY A 180 -15.91 -17.32 1.41
CA GLY A 180 -16.73 -17.01 0.24
C GLY A 180 -17.80 -18.06 0.00
N ALA A 181 -17.39 -19.34 0.00
CA ALA A 181 -18.28 -20.47 -0.16
C ALA A 181 -19.42 -20.49 0.89
N ALA A 182 -19.09 -20.37 2.17
CA ALA A 182 -20.08 -20.38 3.24
C ALA A 182 -21.00 -19.15 3.22
N THR A 183 -20.48 -17.99 2.83
CA THR A 183 -21.27 -16.76 2.73
C THR A 183 -22.28 -16.87 1.59
N LEU A 184 -21.87 -17.35 0.41
CA LEU A 184 -22.77 -17.60 -0.72
C LEU A 184 -23.81 -18.67 -0.39
N ARG A 185 -23.40 -19.78 0.24
CA ARG A 185 -24.31 -20.84 0.70
C ARG A 185 -25.41 -20.30 1.61
N GLY A 186 -25.08 -19.42 2.56
CA GLY A 186 -26.04 -18.80 3.45
C GLY A 186 -27.08 -17.93 2.74
N VAL A 187 -26.71 -17.30 1.62
CA VAL A 187 -27.61 -16.43 0.83
C VAL A 187 -28.50 -17.25 -0.12
N VAL A 188 -27.93 -18.22 -0.83
CA VAL A 188 -28.68 -18.98 -1.87
C VAL A 188 -29.47 -20.17 -1.29
N GLY A 189 -29.14 -20.59 -0.07
CA GLY A 189 -29.74 -21.73 0.61
C GLY A 189 -29.23 -23.09 0.13
N GLU A 190 -29.42 -24.13 0.97
CA GLU A 190 -28.91 -25.50 0.76
C GLU A 190 -29.29 -26.11 -0.58
N GLY A 191 -30.57 -26.00 -0.99
CA GLY A 191 -31.06 -26.64 -2.21
C GLY A 191 -30.40 -26.08 -3.47
N THR A 192 -30.23 -24.76 -3.54
CA THR A 192 -29.54 -24.09 -4.65
C THR A 192 -28.03 -24.34 -4.58
N TRP A 193 -27.45 -24.27 -3.38
CA TRP A 193 -26.04 -24.55 -3.15
C TRP A 193 -25.63 -25.92 -3.69
N ASN A 194 -26.38 -26.98 -3.36
CA ASN A 194 -26.09 -28.35 -3.80
C ASN A 194 -26.17 -28.52 -5.33
N ARG A 195 -26.99 -27.72 -6.03
CA ARG A 195 -27.02 -27.70 -7.50
C ARG A 195 -25.82 -26.94 -8.07
N LEU A 196 -25.44 -25.83 -7.45
CA LEU A 196 -24.33 -25.00 -7.90
C LEU A 196 -22.97 -25.64 -7.63
N THR A 197 -22.82 -26.48 -6.60
CA THR A 197 -21.57 -27.24 -6.38
C THR A 197 -21.31 -28.28 -7.47
N ALA A 198 -22.35 -28.76 -8.17
CA ALA A 198 -22.20 -29.59 -9.37
C ALA A 198 -21.75 -28.78 -10.61
N THR A 199 -21.87 -27.45 -10.58
CA THR A 199 -21.43 -26.51 -11.62
C THR A 199 -20.54 -25.41 -11.00
N PRO A 200 -19.34 -25.78 -10.49
CA PRO A 200 -18.51 -24.89 -9.70
C PRO A 200 -18.02 -23.65 -10.47
N ASP A 201 -18.00 -23.70 -11.79
CA ASP A 201 -17.75 -22.56 -12.66
C ASP A 201 -18.76 -21.43 -12.43
N LYS A 202 -20.05 -21.73 -12.25
CA LYS A 202 -21.06 -20.71 -11.92
C LYS A 202 -20.79 -20.05 -10.57
N LEU A 203 -20.39 -20.83 -9.55
CA LEU A 203 -20.02 -20.28 -8.24
C LEU A 203 -18.81 -19.35 -8.34
N ASP A 204 -17.83 -19.71 -9.18
CA ASP A 204 -16.64 -18.91 -9.40
C ASP A 204 -16.98 -17.58 -10.10
N GLU A 205 -17.86 -17.59 -11.10
CA GLU A 205 -18.31 -16.39 -11.81
C GLU A 205 -19.20 -15.48 -10.95
N ILE A 206 -20.07 -16.04 -10.10
CA ILE A 206 -20.83 -15.26 -9.10
C ILE A 206 -19.86 -14.51 -8.18
N ALA A 207 -18.87 -15.23 -7.63
CA ALA A 207 -17.86 -14.61 -6.76
C ALA A 207 -17.02 -13.58 -7.53
N TYR A 208 -16.75 -13.79 -8.82
CA TYR A 208 -16.04 -12.84 -9.67
C TYR A 208 -16.81 -11.54 -9.86
N ALA A 209 -18.09 -11.62 -10.25
CA ALA A 209 -18.96 -10.47 -10.42
C ALA A 209 -19.08 -9.66 -9.11
N LEU A 210 -19.30 -10.34 -7.98
CA LEU A 210 -19.37 -9.71 -6.66
C LEU A 210 -18.04 -9.09 -6.19
N SER A 211 -16.90 -9.57 -6.71
CA SER A 211 -15.58 -9.10 -6.25
C SER A 211 -15.05 -7.90 -7.01
N PHE A 212 -15.43 -7.76 -8.28
CA PHE A 212 -14.76 -6.83 -9.20
C PHE A 212 -15.70 -5.83 -9.87
N ARG A 213 -17.02 -5.99 -9.71
CA ARG A 213 -18.01 -4.99 -10.14
C ARG A 213 -18.51 -4.22 -8.94
N GLU A 214 -18.65 -2.91 -9.09
CA GLU A 214 -19.04 -2.02 -7.99
C GLU A 214 -20.50 -1.55 -8.12
N ASP A 215 -21.06 -1.55 -9.34
CA ASP A 215 -22.45 -1.17 -9.59
C ASP A 215 -23.42 -2.37 -9.48
N LEU A 216 -24.51 -2.20 -8.73
CA LEU A 216 -25.52 -3.26 -8.53
C LEU A 216 -26.19 -3.70 -9.83
N GLY A 217 -26.41 -2.79 -10.78
CA GLY A 217 -26.95 -3.10 -12.10
C GLY A 217 -26.02 -3.99 -12.91
N ARG A 218 -24.71 -3.70 -12.90
CA ARG A 218 -23.69 -4.53 -13.55
C ARG A 218 -23.48 -5.87 -12.85
N ILE A 219 -23.60 -5.92 -11.52
CA ILE A 219 -23.60 -7.18 -10.76
C ILE A 219 -24.78 -8.03 -11.25
N ARG A 220 -26.00 -7.48 -11.24
CA ARG A 220 -27.21 -8.16 -11.72
C ARG A 220 -27.04 -8.69 -13.14
N GLN A 221 -26.58 -7.86 -14.08
CA GLN A 221 -26.34 -8.27 -15.47
C GLN A 221 -25.35 -9.45 -15.56
N GLY A 222 -24.31 -9.47 -14.71
CA GLY A 222 -23.37 -10.59 -14.63
C GLY A 222 -24.00 -11.87 -14.15
N LEU A 223 -24.85 -11.79 -13.13
CA LEU A 223 -25.54 -12.95 -12.57
C LEU A 223 -26.58 -13.52 -13.54
N GLU A 224 -27.31 -12.66 -14.25
CA GLU A 224 -28.30 -13.05 -15.26
C GLU A 224 -27.64 -13.79 -16.44
N ALA A 225 -26.42 -13.37 -16.84
CA ALA A 225 -25.65 -14.04 -17.88
C ALA A 225 -25.26 -15.50 -17.53
N LEU A 226 -25.30 -15.87 -16.24
CA LEU A 226 -25.03 -17.24 -15.77
C LEU A 226 -26.27 -18.15 -15.82
N THR A 227 -27.39 -17.66 -16.37
CA THR A 227 -28.67 -18.37 -16.48
C THR A 227 -29.13 -18.92 -15.13
N LEU A 228 -29.00 -18.12 -14.07
CA LEU A 228 -29.50 -18.45 -12.74
C LEU A 228 -31.01 -18.20 -12.67
N ASP A 229 -31.68 -18.84 -11.72
CA ASP A 229 -33.07 -18.53 -11.40
C ASP A 229 -33.20 -17.08 -10.92
N ALA A 230 -34.26 -16.39 -11.34
CA ALA A 230 -34.46 -14.97 -11.03
C ALA A 230 -34.51 -14.71 -9.51
N GLY A 231 -35.12 -15.61 -8.74
CA GLY A 231 -35.16 -15.49 -7.28
C GLY A 231 -33.78 -15.61 -6.63
N VAL A 232 -32.88 -16.40 -7.22
CA VAL A 232 -31.49 -16.51 -6.77
C VAL A 232 -30.71 -15.23 -7.09
N VAL A 233 -30.89 -14.67 -8.29
CA VAL A 233 -30.28 -13.39 -8.66
C VAL A 233 -30.73 -12.29 -7.71
N ASP A 234 -32.03 -12.17 -7.46
CA ASP A 234 -32.59 -11.17 -6.55
C ASP A 234 -32.08 -11.33 -5.11
N ALA A 235 -31.98 -12.56 -4.61
CA ALA A 235 -31.41 -12.83 -3.29
C ALA A 235 -29.94 -12.37 -3.18
N ILE A 236 -29.13 -12.66 -4.20
CA ILE A 236 -27.72 -12.25 -4.24
C ILE A 236 -27.60 -10.72 -4.34
N VAL A 237 -28.35 -10.07 -5.22
CA VAL A 237 -28.30 -8.61 -5.39
C VAL A 237 -28.75 -7.89 -4.12
N LYS A 238 -29.82 -8.36 -3.48
CA LYS A 238 -30.28 -7.81 -2.19
C LYS A 238 -29.24 -7.99 -1.09
N ALA A 239 -28.57 -9.14 -1.04
CA ALA A 239 -27.48 -9.36 -0.08
C ALA A 239 -26.26 -8.46 -0.38
N ALA A 240 -25.96 -8.18 -1.65
CA ALA A 240 -24.93 -7.24 -2.06
C ALA A 240 -25.26 -5.80 -1.64
N GLU A 241 -26.49 -5.35 -1.86
CA GLU A 241 -26.98 -4.04 -1.41
C GLU A 241 -26.89 -3.90 0.12
N ALA A 242 -27.13 -4.97 0.87
CA ALA A 242 -26.98 -5.01 2.32
C ALA A 242 -25.52 -5.13 2.82
N GLY A 243 -24.53 -5.09 1.93
CA GLY A 243 -23.10 -5.16 2.28
C GLY A 243 -22.58 -6.55 2.66
N THR A 244 -23.36 -7.62 2.41
CA THR A 244 -22.97 -9.01 2.75
C THR A 244 -21.66 -9.42 2.05
N PHE A 245 -21.41 -8.86 0.87
CA PHE A 245 -20.27 -9.18 0.01
C PHE A 245 -19.16 -8.12 0.03
N ASP A 246 -19.16 -7.14 0.94
CA ASP A 246 -18.13 -6.08 0.99
C ASP A 246 -16.69 -6.62 1.15
N SER A 247 -16.57 -7.79 1.76
CA SER A 247 -15.30 -8.51 1.93
C SER A 247 -14.88 -9.34 0.72
N PHE A 248 -15.73 -9.49 -0.31
CA PHE A 248 -15.41 -10.14 -1.57
C PHE A 248 -14.54 -9.18 -2.37
N LYS A 249 -13.24 -9.24 -2.12
CA LYS A 249 -12.24 -8.41 -2.78
C LYS A 249 -10.98 -9.27 -3.00
N ARG A 250 -10.09 -8.77 -3.87
CA ARG A 250 -8.80 -9.36 -4.25
C ARG A 250 -8.92 -10.53 -5.22
N ALA A 251 -7.88 -10.69 -6.03
CA ALA A 251 -7.70 -11.84 -6.91
C ALA A 251 -6.74 -12.87 -6.31
N GLY A 252 -6.94 -14.13 -6.68
CA GLY A 252 -6.01 -15.23 -6.43
C GLY A 252 -4.73 -15.13 -7.28
N ASN A 253 -3.90 -16.18 -7.23
CA ASN A 253 -2.67 -16.28 -8.03
C ASN A 253 -2.85 -17.08 -9.33
N ILE A 254 -3.94 -17.85 -9.45
CA ILE A 254 -4.30 -18.65 -10.63
C ILE A 254 -5.78 -18.43 -11.00
N SER A 255 -6.21 -18.86 -12.19
CA SER A 255 -7.62 -18.82 -12.59
C SER A 255 -8.43 -19.90 -11.86
N ALA A 256 -9.74 -19.72 -11.80
CA ALA A 256 -10.63 -20.71 -11.20
C ALA A 256 -10.61 -22.02 -12.00
N LYS A 257 -10.50 -21.92 -13.32
CA LYS A 257 -10.30 -23.07 -14.22
C LYS A 257 -9.05 -23.88 -13.90
N ALA A 258 -7.91 -23.22 -13.69
CA ALA A 258 -6.68 -23.91 -13.30
C ALA A 258 -6.82 -24.54 -11.90
N ALA A 259 -7.44 -23.84 -10.96
CA ALA A 259 -7.73 -24.37 -9.63
C ALA A 259 -8.56 -25.66 -9.70
N ARG A 260 -9.62 -25.69 -10.53
CA ARG A 260 -10.46 -26.89 -10.74
C ARG A 260 -9.70 -28.08 -11.30
N LYS A 261 -8.69 -27.87 -12.15
CA LYS A 261 -7.84 -28.96 -12.69
C LYS A 261 -6.81 -29.47 -11.68
N ILE A 262 -6.27 -28.61 -10.81
CA ILE A 262 -5.22 -28.98 -9.85
C ILE A 262 -5.79 -29.68 -8.60
N VAL A 263 -6.99 -29.28 -8.16
CA VAL A 263 -7.60 -29.78 -6.92
C VAL A 263 -7.74 -31.32 -6.89
N PRO A 264 -8.23 -32.01 -7.93
CA PRO A 264 -8.35 -33.47 -7.92
C PRO A 264 -7.01 -34.15 -7.60
N HIS A 265 -5.94 -33.74 -8.29
CA HIS A 265 -4.59 -34.26 -8.05
C HIS A 265 -4.10 -34.02 -6.62
N LEU A 266 -4.35 -32.84 -6.05
CA LEU A 266 -3.97 -32.55 -4.65
C LEU A 266 -4.68 -33.45 -3.62
N VAL A 267 -5.86 -33.95 -3.96
CA VAL A 267 -6.72 -34.71 -3.05
C VAL A 267 -6.51 -36.20 -3.25
N GLU A 268 -6.50 -36.67 -4.49
CA GLU A 268 -6.57 -38.08 -4.87
C GLU A 268 -5.20 -38.73 -5.01
N ASP A 269 -4.15 -37.99 -5.40
CA ASP A 269 -2.84 -38.60 -5.69
C ASP A 269 -2.00 -38.81 -4.41
N GLU A 270 -1.56 -40.04 -4.17
CA GLU A 270 -0.76 -40.38 -2.99
C GLU A 270 0.61 -39.66 -3.00
N GLY A 271 1.04 -39.15 -1.84
CA GLY A 271 2.35 -38.47 -1.71
C GLY A 271 2.51 -37.17 -2.52
N THR A 272 1.45 -36.68 -3.16
CA THR A 272 1.48 -35.49 -4.02
C THR A 272 1.71 -34.20 -3.24
N ASP A 273 2.41 -33.26 -3.85
CA ASP A 273 2.52 -31.88 -3.39
C ASP A 273 1.99 -30.92 -4.46
N TYR A 274 2.00 -29.61 -4.19
CA TYR A 274 1.56 -28.62 -5.16
C TYR A 274 2.28 -28.73 -6.52
N ARG A 275 3.59 -29.02 -6.53
CA ARG A 275 4.36 -29.09 -7.77
C ARG A 275 3.97 -30.33 -8.58
N ALA A 276 3.89 -31.48 -7.92
CA ALA A 276 3.45 -32.73 -8.54
C ALA A 276 2.03 -32.60 -9.09
N ALA A 277 1.11 -32.02 -8.33
CA ALA A 277 -0.28 -31.79 -8.76
C ALA A 277 -0.37 -30.82 -9.95
N CYS A 278 0.49 -29.79 -10.01
CA CYS A 278 0.58 -28.93 -11.20
C CYS A 278 1.01 -29.72 -12.43
N VAL A 279 2.05 -30.53 -12.32
CA VAL A 279 2.57 -31.35 -13.43
C VAL A 279 1.51 -32.34 -13.89
N ALA A 280 0.84 -33.02 -12.97
CA ALA A 280 -0.26 -33.95 -13.26
C ALA A 280 -1.45 -33.25 -13.97
N ALA A 281 -1.75 -32.01 -13.58
CA ALA A 281 -2.75 -31.17 -14.24
C ALA A 281 -2.30 -30.60 -15.60
N GLY A 282 -1.08 -30.92 -16.07
CA GLY A 282 -0.52 -30.45 -17.33
C GLY A 282 0.08 -29.04 -17.28
N TYR A 283 0.49 -28.58 -16.10
CA TYR A 283 1.06 -27.25 -15.88
C TYR A 283 2.52 -27.30 -15.43
N ASP A 284 3.32 -26.36 -15.90
CA ASP A 284 4.65 -26.11 -15.35
C ASP A 284 4.51 -25.33 -14.02
N PRO A 285 4.88 -25.91 -12.86
CA PRO A 285 4.76 -25.25 -11.55
C PRO A 285 5.60 -23.98 -11.43
N ASP A 286 6.62 -23.81 -12.28
CA ASP A 286 7.48 -22.63 -12.31
C ASP A 286 6.98 -21.57 -13.30
N ALA A 287 5.96 -21.87 -14.09
CA ALA A 287 5.39 -20.96 -15.08
C ALA A 287 5.09 -19.60 -14.47
N LYS A 288 5.59 -18.56 -15.13
CA LYS A 288 5.31 -17.18 -14.79
C LYS A 288 4.34 -16.62 -15.81
N GLY A 289 3.29 -15.97 -15.30
CA GLY A 289 2.34 -15.26 -16.15
C GLY A 289 3.02 -14.13 -16.93
N PRO A 290 2.33 -13.59 -17.94
CA PRO A 290 2.85 -12.50 -18.75
C PRO A 290 3.25 -11.31 -17.87
N LEU A 291 4.39 -10.69 -18.18
CA LEU A 291 4.86 -9.47 -17.52
C LEU A 291 3.98 -8.28 -17.90
N ASP A 292 3.04 -7.92 -17.03
CA ASP A 292 2.27 -6.67 -17.13
C ASP A 292 2.80 -5.62 -16.15
N ILE A 293 3.63 -4.71 -16.66
CA ILE A 293 4.24 -3.63 -15.87
C ILE A 293 3.46 -2.34 -16.07
N ARG A 294 2.59 -2.01 -15.11
CA ARG A 294 1.78 -0.78 -15.12
C ARG A 294 2.45 0.42 -14.47
N ASN A 295 3.45 0.21 -13.61
CA ASN A 295 4.24 1.31 -13.03
C ASN A 295 5.16 1.90 -14.12
N PRO A 296 5.00 3.19 -14.50
CA PRO A 296 5.74 3.80 -15.60
C PRO A 296 7.26 3.92 -15.31
N VAL A 297 7.65 4.12 -14.05
CA VAL A 297 9.06 4.19 -13.64
C VAL A 297 9.71 2.82 -13.83
N VAL A 298 9.07 1.77 -13.34
CA VAL A 298 9.53 0.38 -13.50
C VAL A 298 9.58 -0.01 -14.97
N LYS A 299 8.52 0.29 -15.73
CA LYS A 299 8.44 0.00 -17.18
C LYS A 299 9.57 0.68 -17.94
N ARG A 300 9.87 1.94 -17.63
CA ARG A 300 11.01 2.67 -18.22
C ARG A 300 12.33 2.00 -17.85
N ALA A 301 12.59 1.75 -16.57
CA ALA A 301 13.85 1.15 -16.11
C ALA A 301 14.09 -0.24 -16.74
N THR A 302 13.07 -1.11 -16.73
CA THR A 302 13.14 -2.43 -17.36
C THR A 302 13.35 -2.34 -18.88
N ASN A 303 12.71 -1.39 -19.56
CA ASN A 303 12.91 -1.19 -21.00
C ASN A 303 14.29 -0.66 -21.35
N GLU A 304 14.85 0.25 -20.57
CA GLU A 304 16.22 0.72 -20.78
C GLU A 304 17.21 -0.43 -20.56
N ALA A 305 17.04 -1.24 -19.51
CA ALA A 305 17.85 -2.45 -19.29
C ALA A 305 17.75 -3.45 -20.46
N ARG A 306 16.52 -3.69 -20.97
CA ARG A 306 16.31 -4.52 -22.17
C ARG A 306 17.07 -3.98 -23.38
N LYS A 307 16.99 -2.69 -23.67
CA LYS A 307 17.71 -2.07 -24.79
C LYS A 307 19.21 -2.29 -24.68
N GLN A 308 19.79 -2.08 -23.49
CA GLN A 308 21.22 -2.32 -23.28
C GLN A 308 21.59 -3.79 -23.52
N PHE A 309 20.77 -4.73 -23.03
CA PHE A 309 20.98 -6.15 -23.30
C PHE A 309 20.90 -6.48 -24.79
N GLU A 310 19.92 -5.94 -25.52
CA GLU A 310 19.80 -6.13 -26.98
C GLU A 310 20.99 -5.57 -27.76
N VAL A 311 21.53 -4.44 -27.32
CA VAL A 311 22.76 -3.87 -27.88
C VAL A 311 23.94 -4.81 -27.66
N LEU A 312 24.11 -5.35 -26.45
CA LEU A 312 25.17 -6.33 -26.16
C LEU A 312 25.02 -7.59 -27.03
N VAL A 313 23.80 -8.12 -27.16
CA VAL A 313 23.54 -9.30 -28.00
C VAL A 313 23.89 -9.03 -29.46
N ARG A 314 23.57 -7.84 -29.97
CA ARG A 314 23.88 -7.44 -31.35
C ARG A 314 25.38 -7.26 -31.56
N GLU A 315 26.04 -6.54 -30.67
CA GLU A 315 27.47 -6.21 -30.77
C GLU A 315 28.33 -7.48 -30.72
N TYR A 316 28.04 -8.37 -29.76
CA TYR A 316 28.76 -9.62 -29.58
C TYR A 316 28.18 -10.80 -30.38
N LYS A 317 27.22 -10.53 -31.29
CA LYS A 317 26.61 -11.50 -32.22
C LYS A 317 26.11 -12.79 -31.55
N GLY A 318 25.47 -12.67 -30.38
CA GLY A 318 24.95 -13.83 -29.66
C GLY A 318 24.54 -13.52 -28.23
N LEU A 319 23.85 -14.48 -27.60
CA LEU A 319 23.53 -14.38 -26.17
C LEU A 319 24.81 -14.53 -25.33
N PRO A 320 25.02 -13.68 -24.31
CA PRO A 320 26.12 -13.86 -23.38
C PRO A 320 26.11 -15.25 -22.74
N GLY A 321 27.29 -15.84 -22.53
CA GLY A 321 27.39 -17.18 -21.89
C GLY A 321 26.82 -17.20 -20.47
N ARG A 322 27.00 -16.11 -19.72
CA ARG A 322 26.43 -15.91 -18.38
C ARG A 322 25.99 -14.45 -18.22
N VAL A 323 24.88 -14.23 -17.52
CA VAL A 323 24.38 -12.90 -17.14
C VAL A 323 24.13 -12.86 -15.65
N CYS A 324 24.73 -11.88 -14.98
CA CYS A 324 24.53 -11.61 -13.56
C CYS A 324 23.69 -10.35 -13.38
N VAL A 325 22.58 -10.46 -12.65
CA VAL A 325 21.71 -9.34 -12.30
C VAL A 325 21.78 -9.08 -10.80
N GLU A 326 22.06 -7.85 -10.43
CA GLU A 326 21.92 -7.43 -9.03
C GLU A 326 20.44 -7.20 -8.69
N LEU A 327 19.97 -7.86 -7.64
CA LEU A 327 18.66 -7.62 -7.06
C LEU A 327 18.83 -7.02 -5.66
N ALA A 328 17.97 -6.06 -5.31
CA ALA A 328 17.88 -5.49 -3.98
C ALA A 328 17.19 -6.46 -2.98
N ARG A 329 17.76 -7.66 -2.85
CA ARG A 329 17.38 -8.69 -1.86
C ARG A 329 18.25 -8.57 -0.61
N ASP A 330 17.67 -8.94 0.53
CA ASP A 330 18.44 -9.18 1.75
C ASP A 330 19.30 -10.45 1.57
N VAL A 331 20.47 -10.49 2.22
CA VAL A 331 21.30 -11.70 2.30
C VAL A 331 20.63 -12.70 3.24
N GLY A 332 20.88 -13.99 3.05
CA GLY A 332 20.26 -15.05 3.84
C GLY A 332 20.36 -14.78 5.34
N LYS A 333 19.20 -14.58 5.96
CA LYS A 333 19.06 -14.35 7.40
C LYS A 333 19.31 -15.65 8.17
N SER A 334 19.83 -15.56 9.39
CA SER A 334 20.01 -16.71 10.28
C SER A 334 18.66 -17.34 10.64
N PRO A 335 18.60 -18.61 11.10
CA PRO A 335 17.37 -19.21 11.61
C PRO A 335 16.70 -18.34 12.71
N GLU A 336 17.50 -17.76 13.60
CA GLU A 336 17.05 -16.89 14.70
C GLU A 336 16.45 -15.59 14.17
N GLU A 337 17.11 -14.94 13.21
CA GLU A 337 16.58 -13.72 12.57
C GLU A 337 15.28 -13.99 11.80
N ARG A 338 15.16 -15.16 11.14
CA ARG A 338 13.92 -15.56 10.45
C ARG A 338 12.80 -15.81 11.44
N ASP A 339 13.09 -16.46 12.55
CA ASP A 339 12.15 -16.74 13.63
C ASP A 339 11.68 -15.42 14.28
N GLU A 340 12.58 -14.49 14.57
CA GLU A 340 12.24 -13.16 15.09
C GLU A 340 11.35 -12.37 14.13
N ILE A 341 11.65 -12.38 12.82
CA ILE A 341 10.79 -11.76 11.81
C ILE A 341 9.41 -12.41 11.76
N THR A 342 9.36 -13.75 11.78
CA THR A 342 8.12 -14.51 11.72
C THR A 342 7.25 -14.20 12.93
N LYS A 343 7.80 -14.30 14.14
CA LYS A 343 7.14 -13.89 15.40
C LYS A 343 6.69 -12.44 15.36
N GLY A 344 7.50 -11.53 14.81
CA GLY A 344 7.16 -10.13 14.66
C GLY A 344 6.01 -9.86 13.67
N ILE A 345 5.83 -10.71 12.65
CA ILE A 345 4.68 -10.65 11.72
C ILE A 345 3.43 -11.23 12.38
N GLU A 346 3.57 -12.39 13.02
CA GLU A 346 2.46 -13.07 13.71
C GLU A 346 1.89 -12.21 14.82
N ARG A 347 2.74 -11.66 15.70
CA ARG A 347 2.32 -10.74 16.76
C ARG A 347 1.55 -9.55 16.21
N ARG A 348 2.05 -8.88 15.17
CA ARG A 348 1.37 -7.73 14.56
C ARG A 348 0.04 -8.10 13.91
N THR A 349 -0.04 -9.31 13.34
CA THR A 349 -1.28 -9.81 12.75
C THR A 349 -2.32 -10.06 13.84
N ALA A 350 -1.92 -10.72 14.93
CA ALA A 350 -2.79 -10.96 16.08
C ALA A 350 -3.25 -9.66 16.75
N GLU A 351 -2.35 -8.69 16.94
CA GLU A 351 -2.69 -7.35 17.44
C GLU A 351 -3.72 -6.67 16.53
N ARG A 352 -3.52 -6.70 15.20
CA ARG A 352 -4.43 -6.08 14.24
C ARG A 352 -5.82 -6.75 14.21
N GLU A 353 -5.88 -8.07 14.32
CA GLU A 353 -7.15 -8.81 14.42
C GLU A 353 -7.88 -8.51 15.75
N ALA A 354 -7.14 -8.41 16.86
CA ALA A 354 -7.72 -7.99 18.15
C ALA A 354 -8.30 -6.56 18.06
N ARG A 355 -7.56 -5.61 17.47
CA ARG A 355 -8.06 -4.24 17.23
C ARG A 355 -9.28 -4.22 16.32
N ARG A 356 -9.32 -5.08 15.31
CA ARG A 356 -10.51 -5.23 14.45
C ARG A 356 -11.72 -5.73 15.24
N ALA A 357 -11.53 -6.71 16.11
CA ALA A 357 -12.61 -7.22 16.96
C ALA A 357 -13.12 -6.17 17.96
N GLU A 358 -12.22 -5.40 18.58
CA GLU A 358 -12.58 -4.27 19.46
C GLU A 358 -13.40 -3.21 18.70
N LEU A 359 -12.95 -2.84 17.49
CA LEU A 359 -13.65 -1.89 16.64
C LEU A 359 -15.02 -2.42 16.17
N ALA A 360 -15.11 -3.72 15.85
CA ALA A 360 -16.37 -4.36 15.48
C ALA A 360 -17.39 -4.32 16.62
N GLN A 361 -16.96 -4.50 17.88
CA GLN A 361 -17.83 -4.33 19.05
C GLN A 361 -18.33 -2.89 19.17
N LEU A 362 -17.44 -1.92 18.97
CA LEU A 362 -17.80 -0.50 18.99
C LEU A 362 -18.81 -0.15 17.91
N LEU A 363 -18.65 -0.69 16.69
CA LEU A 363 -19.61 -0.57 15.59
C LEU A 363 -20.94 -1.27 15.89
N ALA A 364 -20.93 -2.45 16.52
CA ALA A 364 -22.15 -3.16 16.86
C ALA A 364 -23.06 -2.38 17.81
N HIS A 365 -22.48 -1.65 18.76
CA HIS A 365 -23.23 -0.81 19.69
C HIS A 365 -23.81 0.46 19.07
N ARG A 366 -23.30 0.90 17.90
CA ARG A 366 -23.57 2.26 17.38
C ARG A 366 -24.11 2.30 15.94
N PHE A 367 -23.79 1.31 15.10
CA PHE A 367 -24.00 1.31 13.65
C PHE A 367 -24.42 -0.07 13.09
N ALA A 368 -25.31 -0.78 13.79
CA ALA A 368 -25.95 -2.01 13.31
C ALA A 368 -25.00 -3.19 12.97
N GLY A 369 -23.79 -3.25 13.54
CA GLY A 369 -22.99 -4.48 13.57
C GLY A 369 -22.31 -4.90 12.26
N ARG A 370 -22.04 -3.96 11.34
CA ARG A 370 -21.21 -4.25 10.16
C ARG A 370 -19.73 -4.46 10.51
N GLU A 371 -19.02 -5.16 9.65
CA GLU A 371 -17.57 -5.36 9.76
C GLU A 371 -16.81 -4.02 9.56
N PRO A 372 -15.73 -3.78 10.34
CA PRO A 372 -14.90 -2.60 10.14
C PRO A 372 -14.16 -2.62 8.80
N THR A 373 -14.08 -1.45 8.15
CA THR A 373 -13.24 -1.27 6.96
C THR A 373 -11.76 -1.16 7.34
N ASP A 374 -10.86 -1.33 6.36
CA ASP A 374 -9.42 -1.16 6.59
C ASP A 374 -9.02 0.28 6.94
N ASP A 375 -9.77 1.27 6.43
CA ASP A 375 -9.58 2.70 6.76
C ASP A 375 -10.01 2.99 8.19
N GLU A 376 -11.18 2.51 8.62
CA GLU A 376 -11.65 2.65 10.00
C GLU A 376 -10.69 1.97 10.98
N LEU A 377 -10.18 0.79 10.64
CA LEU A 377 -9.18 0.12 11.44
C LEU A 377 -7.88 0.94 11.55
N LEU A 378 -7.43 1.56 10.45
CA LEU A 378 -6.27 2.46 10.46
C LEU A 378 -6.53 3.68 11.37
N ARG A 379 -7.70 4.32 11.24
CA ARG A 379 -8.09 5.46 12.08
C ARG A 379 -8.12 5.05 13.55
N TYR A 380 -8.70 3.90 13.87
CA TYR A 380 -8.77 3.35 15.23
C TYR A 380 -7.38 3.05 15.81
N GLU A 381 -6.49 2.42 15.04
CA GLU A 381 -5.10 2.19 15.45
C GLU A 381 -4.38 3.51 15.77
N LEU A 382 -4.52 4.53 14.91
CA LEU A 382 -3.93 5.85 15.12
C LEU A 382 -4.55 6.60 16.31
N TRP A 383 -5.87 6.48 16.49
CA TRP A 383 -6.60 7.08 17.61
C TRP A 383 -6.08 6.57 18.95
N LEU A 384 -5.94 5.25 19.09
CA LEU A 384 -5.36 4.63 20.28
C LEU A 384 -3.87 4.99 20.47
N GLU A 385 -3.09 5.02 19.39
CA GLU A 385 -1.66 5.42 19.46
C GLU A 385 -1.47 6.87 19.96
N GLN A 386 -2.50 7.71 19.77
CA GLN A 386 -2.52 9.12 20.10
C GLN A 386 -3.31 9.46 21.37
N GLU A 387 -3.61 8.46 22.21
CA GLU A 387 -4.37 8.64 23.45
C GLU A 387 -5.74 9.32 23.20
N GLU A 388 -6.42 8.89 22.13
CA GLU A 388 -7.79 9.30 21.79
C GLU A 388 -7.94 10.79 21.45
N ARG A 389 -6.84 11.43 21.06
CA ARG A 389 -6.77 12.87 20.78
C ARG A 389 -6.27 13.17 19.38
N CYS A 390 -6.68 14.33 18.87
CA CYS A 390 -6.10 14.91 17.66
C CYS A 390 -4.62 15.24 17.94
N ILE A 391 -3.72 14.73 17.09
CA ILE A 391 -2.28 14.94 17.31
C ILE A 391 -1.90 16.43 17.27
N TYR A 392 -2.57 17.23 16.43
CA TYR A 392 -2.26 18.63 16.21
C TYR A 392 -2.92 19.57 17.22
N THR A 393 -4.22 19.38 17.49
CA THR A 393 -5.01 20.31 18.30
C THR A 393 -5.20 19.87 19.75
N ASP A 394 -4.72 18.68 20.12
CA ASP A 394 -4.97 18.02 21.41
C ASP A 394 -6.44 17.72 21.73
N ARG A 395 -7.38 18.11 20.87
CA ARG A 395 -8.81 17.93 21.12
C ARG A 395 -9.12 16.44 21.24
N ALA A 396 -9.84 16.06 22.29
CA ALA A 396 -10.37 14.72 22.44
C ALA A 396 -11.27 14.36 21.26
N ILE A 397 -11.10 13.14 20.73
CA ILE A 397 -11.88 12.58 19.64
C ILE A 397 -12.70 11.45 20.25
N GLY A 398 -14.02 11.60 20.27
CA GLY A 398 -14.92 10.55 20.72
C GLY A 398 -15.10 9.44 19.66
N PRO A 399 -15.63 8.27 20.06
CA PRO A 399 -15.87 7.17 19.12
C PRO A 399 -16.79 7.51 17.94
N ASP A 400 -17.85 8.28 18.17
CA ASP A 400 -18.79 8.67 17.12
C ASP A 400 -18.11 9.58 16.07
N GLU A 401 -17.19 10.43 16.52
CA GLU A 401 -16.44 11.33 15.65
C GLU A 401 -15.34 10.60 14.87
N LEU A 402 -14.69 9.62 15.50
CA LEU A 402 -13.69 8.75 14.85
C LEU A 402 -14.26 8.05 13.61
N LEU A 403 -15.50 7.58 13.72
CA LEU A 403 -16.24 6.85 12.69
C LEU A 403 -16.99 7.77 11.72
N GLY A 404 -17.10 9.06 12.05
CA GLY A 404 -17.76 10.07 11.24
C GLY A 404 -16.80 10.87 10.34
N GLU A 405 -17.28 12.03 9.91
CA GLU A 405 -16.59 12.93 8.97
C GLU A 405 -15.82 14.06 9.67
N GLY A 406 -15.60 14.01 11.00
CA GLY A 406 -14.93 15.08 11.76
C GLY A 406 -13.39 14.99 11.76
N VAL A 407 -12.85 13.84 11.36
CA VAL A 407 -11.43 13.52 11.44
C VAL A 407 -10.91 12.91 10.14
N GLN A 408 -9.61 13.00 9.92
CA GLN A 408 -8.94 12.37 8.79
C GLN A 408 -7.52 11.94 9.14
N VAL A 409 -6.97 11.05 8.31
CA VAL A 409 -5.58 10.63 8.39
C VAL A 409 -4.71 11.60 7.58
N ASP A 410 -3.78 12.29 8.25
CA ASP A 410 -2.80 13.17 7.62
C ASP A 410 -1.44 12.48 7.44
N HIS A 411 -0.70 12.90 6.40
CA HIS A 411 0.71 12.62 6.22
C HIS A 411 1.55 13.70 6.91
N VAL A 412 2.19 13.32 8.02
CA VAL A 412 3.07 14.22 8.81
C VAL A 412 4.07 14.93 7.91
N LEU A 413 4.84 14.16 7.13
CA LEU A 413 5.63 14.67 6.02
C LEU A 413 4.78 14.62 4.75
N PRO A 414 4.44 15.77 4.14
CA PRO A 414 3.51 15.86 3.01
C PRO A 414 3.84 14.85 1.91
N ARG A 415 2.84 14.07 1.49
CA ARG A 415 3.03 13.02 0.48
C ARG A 415 3.53 13.56 -0.86
N SER A 416 3.14 14.78 -1.22
CA SER A 416 3.61 15.47 -2.44
C SER A 416 5.12 15.68 -2.47
N ARG A 417 5.76 15.82 -1.30
CA ARG A 417 7.20 16.10 -1.15
C ARG A 417 7.99 14.87 -0.72
N SER A 418 7.41 14.02 0.14
CA SER A 418 8.10 12.83 0.70
C SER A 418 7.84 11.54 -0.07
N GLN A 419 6.73 11.43 -0.80
CA GLN A 419 6.19 10.18 -1.35
C GLN A 419 6.02 9.04 -0.31
N ASP A 420 6.09 9.34 0.99
CA ASP A 420 6.09 8.36 2.07
C ASP A 420 4.66 8.08 2.55
N ASN A 421 4.12 6.92 2.16
CA ASN A 421 2.81 6.43 2.61
C ASN A 421 2.91 5.37 3.72
N SER A 422 4.03 5.34 4.47
CA SER A 422 4.19 4.40 5.59
C SER A 422 3.31 4.81 6.79
N TYR A 423 2.89 3.82 7.58
CA TYR A 423 2.16 4.06 8.83
C TYR A 423 2.89 5.04 9.77
N ASP A 424 4.22 4.98 9.83
CA ASP A 424 5.05 5.90 10.61
C ASP A 424 4.96 7.36 10.12
N ASN A 425 4.35 7.63 8.96
CA ASN A 425 4.11 8.98 8.42
C ASN A 425 2.63 9.38 8.53
N MET A 426 1.77 8.52 9.06
CA MET A 426 0.33 8.74 9.17
C MET A 426 -0.07 9.07 10.60
N VAL A 427 -0.96 10.03 10.77
CA VAL A 427 -1.54 10.44 12.06
C VAL A 427 -3.01 10.78 11.91
N LEU A 428 -3.79 10.60 12.99
CA LEU A 428 -5.19 11.01 13.03
C LEU A 428 -5.31 12.45 13.51
N CYS A 429 -6.08 13.28 12.82
CA CYS A 429 -6.28 14.67 13.19
C CYS A 429 -7.67 15.15 12.79
N THR A 430 -8.09 16.31 13.31
CA THR A 430 -9.31 16.97 12.86
C THR A 430 -9.16 17.41 11.40
N ILE A 431 -10.27 17.43 10.66
CA ILE A 431 -10.22 17.89 9.26
C ILE A 431 -9.64 19.29 9.17
N SER A 432 -10.11 20.21 10.01
CA SER A 432 -9.64 21.59 10.08
C SER A 432 -8.12 21.70 10.20
N ALA A 433 -7.52 21.00 11.17
CA ALA A 433 -6.08 21.08 11.43
C ALA A 433 -5.24 20.60 10.23
N ASN A 434 -5.67 19.55 9.54
CA ASN A 434 -4.98 19.09 8.34
C ASN A 434 -5.18 20.03 7.15
N GLN A 435 -6.37 20.61 6.98
CA GLN A 435 -6.61 21.63 5.95
C GLN A 435 -5.80 22.91 6.20
N ASP A 436 -5.52 23.23 7.46
CA ASP A 436 -4.66 24.36 7.83
C ASP A 436 -3.17 24.04 7.61
N LYS A 437 -2.72 22.83 7.98
CA LYS A 437 -1.35 22.35 7.77
C LYS A 437 -0.99 22.22 6.27
N ARG A 438 -1.91 21.77 5.43
CA ARG A 438 -1.72 21.57 3.97
C ARG A 438 -0.46 20.76 3.63
N HIS A 439 0.43 21.34 2.82
CA HIS A 439 1.65 20.75 2.30
C HIS A 439 2.89 21.12 3.15
N HIS A 440 2.67 21.61 4.37
CA HIS A 440 3.73 21.91 5.32
C HIS A 440 3.99 20.73 6.26
N THR A 441 5.22 20.63 6.76
CA THR A 441 5.50 19.80 7.94
C THR A 441 4.92 20.44 9.20
N PRO A 442 4.75 19.71 10.33
CA PRO A 442 4.30 20.31 11.58
C PRO A 442 5.16 21.51 11.99
N PHE A 443 6.48 21.42 11.84
CA PHE A 443 7.39 22.53 12.18
C PHE A 443 7.25 23.73 11.24
N GLU A 444 7.09 23.51 9.94
CA GLU A 444 6.85 24.61 8.99
C GLU A 444 5.52 25.32 9.28
N TRP A 445 4.50 24.59 9.74
CA TRP A 445 3.17 25.13 10.05
C TRP A 445 3.11 25.85 11.41
N MET A 446 3.60 25.23 12.48
CA MET A 446 3.43 25.73 13.86
C MET A 446 4.74 26.08 14.57
N GLY A 447 5.90 25.75 13.99
CA GLY A 447 7.23 26.00 14.58
C GLY A 447 7.62 27.47 14.67
N GLY A 448 6.87 28.37 14.00
CA GLY A 448 7.00 29.81 14.16
C GLY A 448 6.47 30.35 15.50
N ASP A 449 5.67 29.56 16.22
CA ASP A 449 5.20 29.83 17.58
C ASP A 449 5.93 28.88 18.55
N ALA A 450 6.83 29.44 19.36
CA ALA A 450 7.67 28.66 20.27
C ALA A 450 6.86 27.94 21.36
N ASP A 451 5.74 28.49 21.84
CA ASP A 451 4.94 27.83 22.86
C ASP A 451 4.08 26.73 22.24
N ALA A 452 3.42 27.02 21.12
CA ALA A 452 2.64 25.99 20.40
C ALA A 452 3.53 24.81 19.99
N TRP A 453 4.75 25.09 19.52
CA TRP A 453 5.72 24.06 19.21
C TRP A 453 6.21 23.30 20.44
N HIS A 454 6.44 23.98 21.57
CA HIS A 454 6.84 23.34 22.81
C HIS A 454 5.73 22.42 23.38
N GLU A 455 4.49 22.89 23.40
CA GLU A 455 3.32 22.09 23.80
C GLU A 455 3.18 20.84 22.90
N PHE A 456 3.34 21.02 21.59
CA PHE A 456 3.34 19.91 20.64
C PHE A 456 4.51 18.93 20.88
N GLU A 457 5.72 19.43 21.12
CA GLU A 457 6.89 18.61 21.47
C GLU A 457 6.63 17.77 22.74
N VAL A 458 6.08 18.39 23.78
CA VAL A 458 5.73 17.72 25.04
C VAL A 458 4.66 16.65 24.80
N ARG A 459 3.61 16.97 24.03
CA ARG A 459 2.55 16.01 23.68
C ARG A 459 3.09 14.80 22.94
N VAL A 460 3.89 15.01 21.89
CA VAL A 460 4.45 13.91 21.08
C VAL A 460 5.44 13.07 21.89
N ARG A 461 6.29 13.69 22.71
CA ARG A 461 7.28 12.96 23.50
C ARG A 461 6.64 12.18 24.64
N ASN A 462 5.77 12.83 25.42
CA ASN A 462 5.31 12.33 26.72
C ASN A 462 3.86 11.83 26.71
N GLY A 463 2.99 12.42 25.88
CA GLY A 463 1.58 12.06 25.78
C GLY A 463 1.38 10.75 25.01
N CYS A 464 1.92 10.64 23.80
CA CYS A 464 1.71 9.46 22.94
C CYS A 464 2.69 8.32 23.29
N LYS A 465 2.43 7.56 24.35
CA LYS A 465 3.37 6.53 24.86
C LYS A 465 3.50 5.33 23.94
N ALA A 466 2.40 4.91 23.32
CA ALA A 466 2.39 3.79 22.37
C ALA A 466 3.08 4.13 21.03
N MET A 467 3.27 5.42 20.74
CA MET A 467 3.81 5.89 19.47
C MET A 467 5.29 5.56 19.29
N ARG A 468 5.63 4.99 18.13
CA ARG A 468 7.02 4.61 17.80
C ARG A 468 7.93 5.82 17.64
N TRP A 469 9.19 5.66 18.07
CA TRP A 469 10.23 6.70 17.98
C TRP A 469 10.38 7.28 16.56
N ARG A 470 10.27 6.43 15.52
CA ARG A 470 10.39 6.88 14.13
C ARG A 470 9.28 7.86 13.72
N LYS A 471 8.05 7.63 14.15
CA LYS A 471 6.92 8.54 13.93
C LYS A 471 7.10 9.84 14.72
N LYS A 472 7.48 9.73 16.00
CA LYS A 472 7.80 10.90 16.85
C LYS A 472 8.86 11.81 16.20
N ASN A 473 9.94 11.23 15.66
CA ASN A 473 10.97 12.02 15.00
C ASN A 473 10.49 12.73 13.73
N ARG A 474 9.56 12.15 12.99
CA ARG A 474 8.97 12.82 11.80
C ARG A 474 8.08 13.98 12.22
N LEU A 475 7.28 13.80 13.28
CA LEU A 475 6.44 14.85 13.85
C LEU A 475 7.30 16.03 14.35
N LEU A 476 8.44 15.74 14.98
CA LEU A 476 9.33 16.73 15.58
C LEU A 476 10.47 17.19 14.67
N ALA A 477 10.43 16.83 13.38
CA ALA A 477 11.48 17.19 12.44
C ALA A 477 11.45 18.70 12.17
N ARG A 478 12.51 19.40 12.60
CA ARG A 478 12.67 20.85 12.36
C ARG A 478 13.18 21.18 10.96
N SER A 479 13.73 20.19 10.26
CA SER A 479 14.15 20.31 8.87
C SER A 479 13.68 19.09 8.09
N PHE A 480 13.36 19.32 6.81
CA PHE A 480 12.87 18.30 5.91
C PHE A 480 13.68 18.33 4.60
N ASP A 481 14.41 17.26 4.35
CA ASP A 481 15.24 17.05 3.16
C ASP A 481 14.48 16.14 2.19
N GLU A 482 13.89 16.76 1.17
CA GLU A 482 13.02 16.10 0.19
C GLU A 482 13.77 15.05 -0.64
N GLU A 483 15.03 15.32 -0.99
CA GLU A 483 15.85 14.46 -1.85
C GLU A 483 16.13 13.10 -1.20
N LYS A 484 16.34 13.08 0.12
CA LYS A 484 16.55 11.83 0.88
C LYS A 484 15.31 10.93 0.94
N PHE A 485 14.11 11.49 0.77
CA PHE A 485 12.85 10.74 0.78
C PHE A 485 12.49 10.20 -0.61
N VAL A 486 12.66 11.02 -1.67
CA VAL A 486 12.36 10.62 -3.06
C VAL A 486 13.35 9.57 -3.59
N ALA A 487 14.63 9.64 -3.19
CA ALA A 487 15.67 8.69 -3.63
C ALA A 487 15.52 7.26 -3.07
N ARG A 488 14.50 6.99 -2.25
CA ARG A 488 14.30 5.73 -1.51
C ARG A 488 13.33 4.71 -2.12
N ASN A 489 12.89 4.85 -3.38
CA ASN A 489 12.01 3.84 -3.99
C ASN A 489 12.76 2.54 -4.38
N LEU A 490 13.42 1.90 -3.40
CA LEU A 490 13.95 0.54 -3.45
C LEU A 490 12.88 -0.47 -3.90
N VAL A 491 11.59 -0.18 -3.67
CA VAL A 491 10.47 -1.00 -4.15
C VAL A 491 10.46 -1.04 -5.69
N ASP A 492 10.58 0.11 -6.34
CA ASP A 492 10.61 0.20 -7.81
C ASP A 492 11.86 -0.48 -8.37
N THR A 493 13.03 -0.28 -7.74
CA THR A 493 14.28 -0.96 -8.11
C THR A 493 14.17 -2.48 -7.98
N ARG A 494 13.59 -2.98 -6.87
CA ARG A 494 13.34 -4.42 -6.66
C ARG A 494 12.39 -4.96 -7.73
N TYR A 495 11.35 -4.22 -8.09
CA TYR A 495 10.41 -4.65 -9.11
C TYR A 495 11.07 -4.68 -10.50
N ALA A 496 11.74 -3.60 -10.90
CA ALA A 496 12.42 -3.52 -12.19
C ALA A 496 13.46 -4.62 -12.38
N GLY A 497 14.27 -4.89 -11.34
CA GLY A 497 15.24 -5.98 -11.35
C GLY A 497 14.60 -7.37 -11.50
N ARG A 498 13.52 -7.65 -10.76
CA ARG A 498 12.78 -8.93 -10.90
C ARG A 498 12.15 -9.09 -12.28
N ALA A 499 11.55 -8.02 -12.81
CA ALA A 499 10.94 -8.03 -14.13
C ALA A 499 12.00 -8.29 -15.21
N PHE A 500 13.13 -7.58 -15.17
CA PHE A 500 14.23 -7.78 -16.11
C PHE A 500 14.83 -9.19 -16.01
N HIS A 501 15.01 -9.71 -14.80
CA HIS A 501 15.42 -11.11 -14.59
C HIS A 501 14.46 -12.11 -15.24
N GLN A 502 13.15 -11.92 -15.10
CA GLN A 502 12.16 -12.77 -15.75
C GLN A 502 12.25 -12.69 -17.29
N MET A 503 12.48 -11.50 -17.85
CA MET A 503 12.70 -11.34 -19.29
C MET A 503 13.95 -12.09 -19.76
N LEU A 504 15.05 -11.98 -19.01
CA LEU A 504 16.28 -12.72 -19.32
C LEU A 504 16.02 -14.22 -19.30
N CYS A 505 15.38 -14.76 -18.26
CA CYS A 505 15.06 -16.19 -18.19
C CYS A 505 14.25 -16.69 -19.40
N ALA A 506 13.38 -15.86 -19.97
CA ALA A 506 12.64 -16.22 -21.18
C ALA A 506 13.51 -16.24 -22.47
N CYS A 507 14.62 -15.52 -22.48
CA CYS A 507 15.54 -15.48 -23.63
C CYS A 507 16.59 -16.61 -23.63
N TYR A 508 16.83 -17.25 -22.48
CA TYR A 508 17.76 -18.38 -22.40
C TYR A 508 16.97 -19.67 -22.61
N PRO A 509 17.17 -20.39 -23.73
CA PRO A 509 16.53 -21.69 -23.91
C PRO A 509 16.95 -22.62 -22.78
N THR A 510 16.00 -23.38 -22.24
CA THR A 510 16.27 -24.55 -21.41
C THR A 510 16.44 -25.74 -22.35
N PRO A 511 17.66 -26.26 -22.59
CA PRO A 511 17.78 -27.58 -23.17
C PRO A 511 17.45 -28.56 -22.04
N ALA A 512 16.41 -29.37 -22.26
CA ALA A 512 15.99 -30.43 -21.34
C ALA A 512 17.10 -31.43 -20.97
N GLU A 513 18.28 -31.35 -21.60
CA GLU A 513 19.37 -32.33 -21.43
C GLU A 513 20.78 -31.72 -21.25
N ALA A 514 20.95 -30.37 -21.12
CA ALA A 514 22.29 -29.75 -21.06
C ALA A 514 22.43 -28.57 -20.06
N GLY A 515 22.22 -28.83 -18.77
CA GLY A 515 23.32 -28.83 -17.81
C GLY A 515 23.90 -27.54 -17.18
N GLU A 516 23.53 -26.31 -17.54
CA GLU A 516 24.08 -25.15 -16.77
C GLU A 516 23.19 -23.91 -16.72
N ARG A 517 22.95 -23.40 -15.51
CA ARG A 517 22.27 -22.13 -15.24
C ARG A 517 23.07 -20.98 -15.86
N ARG A 518 22.44 -20.14 -16.70
CA ARG A 518 23.10 -18.98 -17.34
C ARG A 518 22.73 -17.61 -16.76
N VAL A 519 21.57 -17.52 -16.11
CA VAL A 519 21.11 -16.27 -15.46
C VAL A 519 21.31 -16.38 -13.94
N PHE A 520 22.13 -15.49 -13.41
CA PHE A 520 22.50 -15.43 -12.00
C PHE A 520 21.96 -14.17 -11.35
N VAL A 521 21.66 -14.29 -10.06
CA VAL A 521 21.24 -13.18 -9.22
C VAL A 521 22.27 -12.93 -8.14
N ARG A 522 22.59 -11.66 -7.89
CA ARG A 522 23.45 -11.21 -6.80
C ARG A 522 22.65 -10.28 -5.87
N ALA A 523 22.84 -10.40 -4.57
CA ALA A 523 22.20 -9.51 -3.60
C ALA A 523 23.05 -8.25 -3.41
N GLY A 524 22.46 -7.06 -3.40
CA GLY A 524 23.25 -5.82 -3.37
C GLY A 524 24.14 -5.62 -2.14
N ARG A 525 23.76 -6.20 -0.99
CA ARG A 525 24.65 -6.23 0.19
C ARG A 525 25.92 -7.07 -0.07
N ILE A 526 25.83 -8.13 -0.86
CA ILE A 526 27.00 -8.92 -1.27
C ILE A 526 27.89 -8.13 -2.22
N THR A 527 27.32 -7.45 -3.21
CA THR A 527 28.07 -6.54 -4.10
C THR A 527 28.85 -5.51 -3.28
N SER A 528 28.20 -4.90 -2.28
CA SER A 528 28.83 -3.93 -1.38
C SER A 528 29.97 -4.51 -0.55
N LEU A 529 29.82 -5.75 -0.06
CA LEU A 529 30.88 -6.46 0.67
C LEU A 529 32.07 -6.79 -0.22
N LEU A 530 31.84 -7.33 -1.42
CA LEU A 530 32.90 -7.64 -2.38
C LEU A 530 33.64 -6.39 -2.85
N ARG A 531 32.89 -5.29 -3.10
CA ARG A 531 33.49 -4.00 -3.48
C ARG A 531 34.45 -3.47 -2.41
N ARG A 532 34.11 -3.65 -1.12
CA ARG A 532 35.00 -3.33 0.02
C ARG A 532 36.19 -4.28 0.09
N ALA A 533 35.95 -5.59 0.02
CA ALA A 533 37.01 -6.60 0.10
C ALA A 533 38.04 -6.48 -1.03
N TRP A 534 37.60 -6.12 -2.24
CA TRP A 534 38.46 -5.94 -3.42
C TRP A 534 39.05 -4.52 -3.55
N GLY A 535 38.83 -3.64 -2.56
CA GLY A 535 39.46 -2.32 -2.52
C GLY A 535 38.99 -1.32 -3.59
N VAL A 536 37.81 -1.54 -4.18
CA VAL A 536 37.20 -0.65 -5.20
C VAL A 536 36.06 0.21 -4.63
N ASP A 537 35.78 0.12 -3.32
CA ASP A 537 34.72 0.91 -2.66
C ASP A 537 35.01 2.42 -2.63
N ALA A 538 36.30 2.79 -2.59
CA ALA A 538 36.75 4.18 -2.65
C ALA A 538 36.36 4.90 -3.95
N LEU A 539 36.03 4.16 -5.02
CA LEU A 539 35.53 4.75 -6.27
C LEU A 539 34.10 5.29 -6.13
N LYS A 540 33.35 4.85 -5.12
CA LYS A 540 31.95 5.24 -4.89
C LYS A 540 31.75 6.11 -3.66
N TYR A 541 32.61 5.95 -2.67
CA TYR A 541 32.47 6.61 -1.38
C TYR A 541 33.78 7.27 -0.99
N ASP A 542 33.69 8.56 -0.69
CA ASP A 542 34.71 9.24 0.08
C ASP A 542 34.54 8.86 1.56
N ARG A 543 35.64 8.46 2.19
CA ARG A 543 35.72 8.07 3.59
C ARG A 543 36.78 8.87 4.36
N GLU A 544 37.50 9.79 3.69
CA GLU A 544 38.60 10.55 4.29
C GLU A 544 38.09 11.65 5.22
N SER A 545 36.88 12.15 5.01
CA SER A 545 36.25 13.22 5.81
C SER A 545 35.65 12.78 7.15
N GLY A 546 35.82 11.51 7.56
CA GLY A 546 35.20 10.95 8.77
C GLY A 546 33.69 10.65 8.61
N ALA A 547 33.06 11.08 7.52
CA ALA A 547 31.72 10.72 7.11
C ALA A 547 31.76 9.92 5.78
N VAL A 548 30.90 8.90 5.63
CA VAL A 548 30.80 8.15 4.37
C VAL A 548 29.93 8.93 3.39
N VAL A 549 30.56 9.65 2.46
CA VAL A 549 29.86 10.48 1.47
C VAL A 549 29.91 9.81 0.10
N ARG A 550 28.76 9.73 -0.59
CA ARG A 550 28.69 9.18 -1.94
C ARG A 550 29.28 10.18 -2.94
N ILE A 551 30.20 9.71 -3.78
CA ILE A 551 30.75 10.50 -4.89
C ILE A 551 29.66 10.64 -5.97
N GLY A 552 29.37 11.88 -6.37
CA GLY A 552 28.36 12.25 -7.36
C GLY A 552 28.75 11.92 -8.81
N ASP A 553 29.16 10.69 -9.07
CA ASP A 553 29.61 10.20 -10.38
C ASP A 553 28.77 9.00 -10.85
N ASP A 554 28.15 9.12 -12.02
CA ASP A 554 27.28 8.08 -12.59
C ASP A 554 28.06 6.83 -13.05
N ARG A 555 29.37 6.93 -13.31
CA ARG A 555 30.24 5.79 -13.68
C ARG A 555 30.35 4.75 -12.57
N ASN A 556 29.97 5.12 -11.35
CA ASN A 556 29.90 4.24 -10.19
C ASN A 556 28.93 3.05 -10.37
N HIS A 557 27.95 3.17 -11.29
CA HIS A 557 27.08 2.06 -11.68
C HIS A 557 27.82 0.97 -12.46
N ALA A 558 28.82 1.33 -13.27
CA ALA A 558 29.63 0.37 -14.00
C ALA A 558 30.58 -0.39 -13.07
N VAL A 559 31.11 0.26 -12.02
CA VAL A 559 31.89 -0.41 -10.98
C VAL A 559 31.08 -1.51 -10.30
N ASP A 560 29.82 -1.23 -9.93
CA ASP A 560 28.94 -2.27 -9.39
C ASP A 560 28.68 -3.39 -10.40
N ALA A 561 28.45 -3.07 -11.68
CA ALA A 561 28.24 -4.07 -12.73
C ALA A 561 29.46 -4.99 -12.92
N ILE A 562 30.69 -4.44 -12.89
CA ILE A 562 31.92 -5.24 -12.95
C ILE A 562 32.03 -6.16 -11.74
N VAL A 563 31.76 -5.65 -10.52
CA VAL A 563 31.78 -6.46 -9.30
C VAL A 563 30.75 -7.59 -9.38
N VAL A 564 29.54 -7.31 -9.87
CA VAL A 564 28.45 -8.28 -10.05
C VAL A 564 28.82 -9.36 -11.08
N ALA A 565 29.48 -8.98 -12.17
CA ALA A 565 29.93 -9.91 -13.21
C ALA A 565 31.12 -10.77 -12.74
N ALA A 566 32.10 -10.18 -12.06
CA ALA A 566 33.28 -10.87 -11.56
C ALA A 566 33.00 -11.76 -10.32
N ALA A 567 31.88 -11.54 -9.64
CA ALA A 567 31.43 -12.36 -8.52
C ALA A 567 30.95 -13.75 -8.96
N GLY A 568 31.90 -14.68 -9.11
CA GLY A 568 31.64 -16.10 -9.29
C GLY A 568 30.99 -16.75 -8.06
N GLU A 569 30.31 -17.89 -8.25
CA GLU A 569 29.60 -18.57 -7.15
C GLU A 569 30.54 -19.01 -6.01
N GLY A 570 31.75 -19.47 -6.32
CA GLY A 570 32.74 -19.84 -5.31
C GLY A 570 33.18 -18.65 -4.44
N ALA A 571 33.31 -17.45 -5.01
CA ALA A 571 33.65 -16.24 -4.24
C ALA A 571 32.51 -15.84 -3.29
N LEU A 572 31.26 -15.99 -3.74
CA LEU A 572 30.07 -15.73 -2.93
C LEU A 572 29.96 -16.71 -1.77
N GLN A 573 30.10 -18.01 -2.05
CA GLN A 573 30.04 -19.05 -1.01
C GLN A 573 31.13 -18.85 0.04
N ARG A 574 32.37 -18.52 -0.38
CA ARG A 574 33.47 -18.19 0.54
C ARG A 574 33.16 -16.96 1.37
N LEU A 575 32.70 -15.87 0.75
CA LEU A 575 32.33 -14.65 1.44
C LEU A 575 31.22 -14.91 2.48
N THR A 576 30.17 -15.65 2.12
CA THR A 576 29.07 -15.98 3.04
C THR A 576 29.59 -16.80 4.23
N LYS A 577 30.40 -17.84 4.00
CA LYS A 577 30.99 -18.65 5.09
C LYS A 577 31.88 -17.82 6.01
N LEU A 578 32.75 -16.98 5.45
CA LEU A 578 33.64 -16.12 6.22
C LEU A 578 32.85 -15.08 7.03
N TYR A 579 31.79 -14.53 6.45
CA TYR A 579 30.96 -13.54 7.10
C TYR A 579 30.16 -14.15 8.27
N GLN A 580 29.57 -15.33 8.08
CA GLN A 580 28.93 -16.10 9.15
C GLN A 580 29.91 -16.43 10.28
N HIS A 581 31.14 -16.82 9.94
CA HIS A 581 32.20 -17.06 10.93
C HIS A 581 32.58 -15.79 11.70
N TYR A 582 32.75 -14.65 11.03
CA TYR A 582 33.03 -13.38 11.68
C TYR A 582 31.88 -12.91 12.59
N GLU A 583 30.63 -13.09 12.18
CA GLU A 583 29.47 -12.81 13.04
C GLU A 583 29.46 -13.73 14.28
N SER A 584 29.70 -15.03 14.12
CA SER A 584 29.75 -15.98 15.24
C SER A 584 30.91 -15.72 16.22
N THR A 585 31.94 -14.98 15.80
CA THR A 585 33.13 -14.65 16.61
C THR A 585 33.12 -13.19 17.08
N GLY A 586 32.00 -12.46 16.91
CA GLY A 586 31.86 -11.08 17.38
C GLY A 586 32.64 -10.04 16.56
N ARG A 587 33.05 -10.38 15.33
CA ARG A 587 33.82 -9.53 14.40
C ARG A 587 33.00 -9.13 13.16
N GLY A 588 31.67 -9.11 13.27
CA GLY A 588 30.76 -8.82 12.15
C GLY A 588 30.91 -7.40 11.55
N ASP A 589 31.62 -6.51 12.23
CA ASP A 589 32.01 -5.18 11.78
C ASP A 589 33.15 -5.19 10.76
N LYS A 590 33.98 -6.25 10.73
CA LYS A 590 35.14 -6.38 9.84
C LYS A 590 34.75 -6.96 8.48
N VAL A 591 35.45 -6.49 7.44
CA VAL A 591 35.30 -7.04 6.09
C VAL A 591 36.23 -8.25 5.94
N PRO A 592 35.70 -9.45 5.63
CA PRO A 592 36.53 -10.63 5.42
C PRO A 592 37.50 -10.45 4.24
N PRO A 593 38.74 -10.94 4.32
CA PRO A 593 39.65 -10.94 3.19
C PRO A 593 39.12 -11.92 2.14
N VAL A 594 38.75 -11.41 0.97
CA VAL A 594 38.33 -12.21 -0.18
C VAL A 594 39.33 -11.95 -1.31
N PRO A 595 39.96 -12.99 -1.90
CA PRO A 595 40.87 -12.81 -3.03
C PRO A 595 40.21 -12.03 -4.17
N THR A 596 40.99 -11.18 -4.84
CA THR A 596 40.52 -10.52 -6.05
C THR A 596 40.25 -11.56 -7.16
N PRO A 597 39.35 -11.27 -8.11
CA PRO A 597 39.05 -12.19 -9.20
C PRO A 597 40.27 -12.55 -10.07
N TRP A 598 41.19 -11.60 -10.25
CA TRP A 598 42.50 -11.78 -10.89
C TRP A 598 43.52 -10.80 -10.30
N GLU A 599 44.81 -11.00 -10.63
CA GLU A 599 45.89 -10.08 -10.26
C GLU A 599 45.73 -8.75 -11.02
N GLY A 600 45.85 -7.61 -10.33
CA GLY A 600 45.66 -6.30 -10.96
C GLY A 600 44.18 -5.85 -11.09
N PHE A 601 43.21 -6.65 -10.64
CA PHE A 601 41.77 -6.35 -10.73
C PHE A 601 41.39 -4.90 -10.40
N ARG A 602 41.93 -4.35 -9.31
CA ARG A 602 41.63 -2.98 -8.88
C ARG A 602 42.09 -1.95 -9.91
N ALA A 603 43.29 -2.11 -10.47
CA ALA A 603 43.84 -1.19 -11.47
C ALA A 603 43.01 -1.25 -12.76
N ASP A 604 42.61 -2.45 -13.19
CA ASP A 604 41.77 -2.64 -14.38
C ASP A 604 40.39 -2.03 -14.22
N VAL A 605 39.77 -2.16 -13.03
CA VAL A 605 38.47 -1.53 -12.74
C VAL A 605 38.57 0.00 -12.80
N ILE A 606 39.67 0.58 -12.30
CA ILE A 606 39.92 2.03 -12.36
C ILE A 606 40.06 2.47 -13.83
N ALA A 607 40.94 1.81 -14.58
CA ALA A 607 41.17 2.13 -15.98
C ALA A 607 39.88 1.98 -16.82
N ALA A 608 39.12 0.90 -16.61
CA ALA A 608 37.85 0.68 -17.27
C ALA A 608 36.83 1.77 -16.90
N ARG A 609 36.69 2.13 -15.62
CA ARG A 609 35.79 3.20 -15.17
C ARG A 609 36.11 4.53 -15.84
N ASP A 610 37.39 4.89 -15.89
CA ASP A 610 37.82 6.20 -16.37
C ASP A 610 37.64 6.35 -17.89
N ALA A 611 37.64 5.25 -18.64
CA ALA A 611 37.36 5.21 -20.08
C ALA A 611 35.86 5.25 -20.44
N ILE A 612 34.93 5.14 -19.47
CA ILE A 612 33.49 5.06 -19.76
C ILE A 612 32.92 6.41 -20.19
N LEU A 613 32.26 6.40 -21.35
CA LEU A 613 31.34 7.44 -21.77
C LEU A 613 29.92 7.13 -21.24
N VAL A 614 29.38 8.01 -20.38
CA VAL A 614 28.03 7.84 -19.82
C VAL A 614 26.99 8.25 -20.85
N SER A 615 26.23 7.26 -21.36
CA SER A 615 25.08 7.52 -22.21
C SER A 615 23.88 8.01 -21.39
N ARG A 616 23.24 9.10 -21.83
CA ARG A 616 22.01 9.63 -21.24
C ARG A 616 20.88 9.57 -22.26
N SER A 617 19.77 8.93 -21.91
CA SER A 617 18.61 8.83 -22.81
C SER A 617 18.03 10.21 -23.10
N GLU A 618 17.89 10.54 -24.38
CA GLU A 618 17.31 11.81 -24.82
C GLU A 618 15.82 11.91 -24.47
N ARG A 619 15.36 13.13 -24.16
CA ARG A 619 13.95 13.45 -23.90
C ARG A 619 13.38 14.26 -25.06
N ARG A 620 12.82 13.59 -26.07
CA ARG A 620 12.21 14.22 -27.26
C ARG A 620 10.69 14.39 -27.16
N ARG A 621 10.13 14.44 -25.95
CA ARG A 621 8.67 14.53 -25.75
C ARG A 621 8.21 15.97 -25.98
N ALA A 622 7.38 16.20 -26.99
CA ALA A 622 6.78 17.51 -27.30
C ALA A 622 5.62 17.93 -26.36
N ARG A 623 5.42 17.23 -25.24
CA ARG A 623 4.32 17.46 -24.28
C ARG A 623 4.89 17.51 -22.87
N GLY A 624 4.46 18.49 -22.08
CA GLY A 624 4.87 18.75 -20.70
C GLY A 624 3.95 19.78 -20.05
N ALA A 625 4.32 20.28 -18.86
CA ALA A 625 3.64 21.46 -18.31
C ALA A 625 3.81 22.63 -19.29
N ALA A 626 2.70 23.25 -19.69
CA ALA A 626 2.71 24.35 -20.65
C ALA A 626 3.08 25.69 -20.00
N HIS A 627 2.62 25.89 -18.76
CA HIS A 627 2.89 27.05 -17.91
C HIS A 627 2.75 26.61 -16.44
N ASP A 628 3.16 27.47 -15.52
CA ASP A 628 2.95 27.24 -14.08
C ASP A 628 1.45 27.32 -13.73
N ALA A 629 1.06 26.68 -12.61
CA ALA A 629 -0.34 26.60 -12.21
C ALA A 629 -0.92 27.95 -11.72
N THR A 630 -0.06 28.87 -11.28
CA THR A 630 -0.48 30.20 -10.83
C THR A 630 -0.88 31.05 -12.02
N ILE A 631 -2.13 31.52 -12.04
CA ILE A 631 -2.63 32.45 -13.04
C ILE A 631 -2.37 33.87 -12.54
N TYR A 632 -1.76 34.68 -13.40
CA TYR A 632 -1.49 36.09 -13.13
C TYR A 632 -2.41 36.98 -13.96
N GLU A 633 -2.75 38.15 -13.43
CA GLU A 633 -3.49 39.18 -14.17
C GLU A 633 -2.51 40.01 -14.99
N LEU A 634 -2.77 40.18 -16.28
CA LEU A 634 -1.99 41.05 -17.17
C LEU A 634 -2.78 42.33 -17.43
N ARG A 635 -2.18 43.48 -17.15
CA ARG A 635 -2.81 44.79 -17.40
C ARG A 635 -1.80 45.75 -18.00
N ALA A 636 -2.24 46.49 -19.02
CA ALA A 636 -1.47 47.61 -19.55
C ALA A 636 -1.62 48.83 -18.64
N GLU A 637 -0.50 49.42 -18.25
CA GLU A 637 -0.48 50.73 -17.59
C GLU A 637 -0.69 51.86 -18.62
N ASP A 638 -0.95 53.08 -18.14
CA ASP A 638 -1.30 54.24 -18.96
C ASP A 638 -0.18 54.63 -19.95
N ASP A 639 1.06 54.19 -19.70
CA ASP A 639 2.22 54.39 -20.58
C ASP A 639 2.42 53.27 -21.62
N GLY A 640 1.48 52.32 -21.69
CA GLY A 640 1.48 51.19 -22.62
C GLY A 640 2.33 50.00 -22.18
N ARG A 641 2.98 50.03 -21.01
CA ARG A 641 3.71 48.86 -20.48
C ARG A 641 2.75 47.79 -19.97
N GLU A 642 2.98 46.55 -20.37
CA GLU A 642 2.28 45.40 -19.80
C GLU A 642 2.89 44.99 -18.46
N VAL A 643 2.07 45.00 -17.41
CA VAL A 643 2.47 44.66 -16.04
C VAL A 643 1.66 43.46 -15.56
N VAL A 644 2.34 42.58 -14.82
CA VAL A 644 1.78 41.37 -14.24
C VAL A 644 1.40 41.64 -12.78
N TYR A 645 0.13 41.44 -12.45
CA TYR A 645 -0.40 41.57 -11.10
C TYR A 645 -0.71 40.19 -10.50
N GLN A 646 -0.43 40.08 -9.21
CA GLN A 646 -0.78 38.94 -8.39
C GLN A 646 -1.40 39.42 -7.08
N LYS A 647 -2.49 38.80 -6.67
CA LYS A 647 -2.99 38.94 -5.30
C LYS A 647 -2.13 38.08 -4.37
N LYS A 648 -1.50 38.73 -3.40
CA LYS A 648 -0.65 38.07 -2.40
C LYS A 648 -1.28 38.28 -1.02
N SER A 649 -1.20 37.25 -0.17
CA SER A 649 -1.61 37.39 1.23
C SER A 649 -0.72 38.42 1.93
N VAL A 650 -1.29 39.21 2.84
CA VAL A 650 -0.51 40.15 3.67
C VAL A 650 0.57 39.39 4.45
N GLU A 651 0.29 38.15 4.84
CA GLU A 651 1.21 37.28 5.58
C GLU A 651 2.46 36.87 4.78
N ASP A 652 2.34 36.83 3.46
CA ASP A 652 3.44 36.45 2.57
C ASP A 652 4.20 37.66 2.03
N LEU A 653 3.75 38.89 2.33
CA LEU A 653 4.39 40.12 1.85
C LEU A 653 5.76 40.29 2.49
N LYS A 654 6.75 40.57 1.64
CA LYS A 654 8.11 40.95 2.02
C LYS A 654 8.31 42.44 1.76
N GLU A 655 9.31 43.03 2.39
CA GLU A 655 9.60 44.46 2.21
C GLU A 655 9.80 44.85 0.74
N GLY A 656 10.49 43.99 -0.04
CA GLY A 656 10.66 44.18 -1.49
C GLY A 656 9.37 44.08 -2.32
N ASP A 657 8.29 43.53 -1.77
CA ASP A 657 6.98 43.50 -2.44
C ASP A 657 6.27 44.86 -2.33
N LEU A 658 6.54 45.63 -1.27
CA LEU A 658 5.88 46.92 -1.03
C LEU A 658 6.20 47.96 -2.11
N ALA A 659 7.41 47.88 -2.69
CA ALA A 659 7.82 48.76 -3.80
C ALA A 659 7.05 48.47 -5.11
N ARG A 660 6.32 47.35 -5.18
CA ARG A 660 5.57 46.91 -6.36
C ARG A 660 4.05 46.97 -6.17
N VAL A 661 3.60 47.65 -5.10
CA VAL A 661 2.17 47.88 -4.86
C VAL A 661 1.67 48.90 -5.89
N PRO A 662 0.59 48.59 -6.65
CA PRO A 662 0.04 49.53 -7.62
C PRO A 662 -0.37 50.85 -6.96
N ASP A 663 -0.09 51.96 -7.65
CA ASP A 663 -0.37 53.32 -7.17
C ASP A 663 0.15 53.57 -5.74
N ALA A 664 1.38 53.14 -5.41
CA ALA A 664 1.95 53.25 -4.07
C ALA A 664 1.88 54.69 -3.51
N GLU A 665 2.03 55.71 -4.37
CA GLU A 665 1.90 57.13 -4.01
C GLU A 665 0.48 57.52 -3.58
N ARG A 666 -0.56 56.90 -4.18
CA ARG A 666 -1.96 57.10 -3.76
C ARG A 666 -2.32 56.25 -2.53
N ASN A 667 -1.53 55.23 -2.25
CA ASN A 667 -1.72 54.27 -1.17
C ASN A 667 -0.63 54.38 -0.08
N GLU A 668 0.04 55.53 0.04
CA GLU A 668 1.22 55.72 0.89
C GLU A 668 0.96 55.28 2.34
N LYS A 669 -0.18 55.66 2.91
CA LYS A 669 -0.62 55.22 4.25
C LYS A 669 -0.75 53.70 4.36
N THR A 670 -1.29 53.04 3.34
CA THR A 670 -1.42 51.58 3.31
C THR A 670 -0.05 50.92 3.22
N VAL A 671 0.86 51.47 2.41
CA VAL A 671 2.24 50.97 2.29
C VAL A 671 3.00 51.15 3.61
N GLU A 672 2.83 52.28 4.31
CA GLU A 672 3.39 52.49 5.65
C GLU A 672 2.83 51.52 6.68
N ILE A 673 1.50 51.30 6.69
CA ILE A 673 0.85 50.31 7.55
C ILE A 673 1.41 48.91 7.27
N LEU A 674 1.55 48.53 5.99
CA LEU A 674 2.11 47.24 5.61
C LEU A 674 3.59 47.13 5.97
N ARG A 675 4.37 48.21 5.85
CA ARG A 675 5.79 48.23 6.25
C ARG A 675 5.93 48.07 7.77
N ALA A 676 5.13 48.81 8.54
CA ALA A 676 5.04 48.66 10.00
C ALA A 676 4.52 47.26 10.39
N TRP A 677 3.59 46.71 9.61
CA TRP A 677 3.16 45.33 9.76
C TRP A 677 4.36 44.40 9.53
N ILE A 678 5.06 44.43 8.39
CA ILE A 678 6.22 43.56 8.14
C ILE A 678 7.29 43.71 9.24
N ALA A 679 7.64 44.93 9.65
CA ALA A 679 8.63 45.19 10.70
C ALA A 679 8.18 44.70 12.10
N GLY A 680 6.89 44.84 12.41
CA GLY A 680 6.31 44.38 13.68
C GLY A 680 5.97 42.89 13.72
N ALA A 681 6.41 42.09 12.76
CA ALA A 681 6.08 40.65 12.68
C ALA A 681 6.49 39.90 13.95
N ASP A 682 7.67 40.18 14.50
CA ASP A 682 8.15 39.52 15.72
C ASP A 682 7.38 39.97 16.97
N GLU A 683 7.01 41.24 17.07
CA GLU A 683 6.20 41.75 18.17
C GLU A 683 4.74 41.26 18.09
N ARG A 684 4.18 41.10 16.88
CA ARG A 684 2.86 40.49 16.70
C ARG A 684 2.85 39.01 17.07
N LYS A 685 3.89 38.26 16.70
CA LYS A 685 4.07 36.87 17.19
C LYS A 685 4.10 36.84 18.71
N ARG A 686 4.83 37.76 19.35
CA ARG A 686 4.89 37.91 20.81
C ARG A 686 3.54 38.27 21.45
N ARG A 687 2.79 39.22 20.89
CA ARG A 687 1.47 39.63 21.41
C ARG A 687 0.38 38.59 21.19
N ALA A 688 0.38 37.90 20.05
CA ALA A 688 -0.53 36.79 19.78
C ALA A 688 -0.32 35.65 20.77
N LYS A 689 0.94 35.37 21.11
CA LYS A 689 1.36 34.43 22.15
C LYS A 689 0.83 34.81 23.54
N GLU A 690 0.98 36.08 23.94
CA GLU A 690 0.43 36.61 25.21
C GLU A 690 -1.11 36.55 25.26
N ARG A 691 -1.79 36.88 24.15
CA ARG A 691 -3.26 36.84 24.07
C ARG A 691 -3.81 35.42 24.11
N GLY A 692 -3.14 34.49 23.41
CA GLY A 692 -3.47 33.07 23.47
C GLY A 692 -3.27 32.47 24.86
N ALA A 693 -2.23 32.89 25.59
CA ALA A 693 -2.04 32.51 26.99
C ALA A 693 -3.19 33.02 27.89
N TRP A 694 -3.61 34.28 27.70
CA TRP A 694 -4.73 34.86 28.45
C TRP A 694 -6.09 34.19 28.14
N GLU A 695 -6.38 33.86 26.87
CA GLU A 695 -7.60 33.15 26.50
C GLU A 695 -7.63 31.69 26.99
N ARG A 696 -6.45 31.05 27.12
CA ARG A 696 -6.29 29.72 27.74
C ARG A 696 -6.44 29.73 29.26
N GLU A 697 -6.04 30.80 29.95
CA GLU A 697 -6.30 30.97 31.40
C GLU A 697 -7.78 31.27 31.70
N ARG A 698 -8.52 31.78 30.72
CA ARG A 698 -9.93 32.17 30.88
C ARG A 698 -10.92 31.04 30.53
N ARG A 699 -10.52 30.06 29.72
CA ARG A 699 -11.30 28.83 29.42
C ARG A 699 -11.00 27.76 30.45
#